data_AF-A0A7X2I4R2-F1
#
_entry.id   AF-A0A7X2I4R2-F1
#
_cell.length_a   1.000
_cell.length_b   1.000
_cell.length_c   1.000
_cell.angle_alpha   90.00
_cell.angle_beta   90.00
_cell.angle_gamma   90.00
#
_symmetry.space_group_name_H-M   'P 1'
#
loop_
_entity.id
_entity.type
_entity.pdbx_description
1 polymer ?
#
loop_
_entity_poly.entity_id
_entity_poly.type
_entity_poly.pdbx_seq_one_letter_code
_entity_poly.pdbx_strand_id
1 'polypeptide(L)'
;MTSLNTQPISQDVLAEKYLAAGEHTAEDLFRRVSQALADQEKPELRAEWAEKFFKNMQAGAIGAGRIMAAAGLDTKATLINCFVQPVADATNGFDENGNPGIYTALSQAAETMRRGGGVGYDFSNLRPKGARVKGTNSYASGPCSFIDVFDASCTTVESAGARRGAQMGVMRIDHPDVLDFITAKRQKGRWNNFNVSVGVTSDFMQAVENDAPWELVHVATPSDLQIDAGAYQRDDGKWVYRTAQARELWDSIMKSAYDFAEPGILFIDNINNDNNLYYAETIAATNPCGEQPLPPYGCCDLGPIILTKFVRDAFTPEARFDVDAFRAAVAIQVRMLDNVLDATVWPLPEQHKESQQKRRIGVGFTGLGDALIMLGLKYNSDAGVQQGETIARHMRDAAYLASVELAKEKGAFPLFDADKYLASGFTQRLPEAIRAEIRAHGIRNSHLLSIAPTGTVSLAFADNASNGIEPPFSWTYNRKKRTADGGNSHYTVEDHAYRVFKAMHGADAPLPEAFVSALEMTAAEHVAMMRVVQPYIDTAISKTVNIPADYPFEDFKNLYMESWKAGLKGCATYRPNDTLGAVLSVEPPKPAEAPKPVATNSSNIAAVVERRPEGPLNAVVDKIEYFTHDGARRLYLVVSFMNVDGVERPIEFFMPVGQTGESQQWITATMRSLSLAARGGFLDKALDDLRKVAWDRGPIRYGWMDKADGSRVPLWHDSEVALLAYAVQAIIANRGEAQPAPSTSAAPAPAPVADATQTMSGKKCPDCGAHAVIKKDGCSFCTACGYIGACG
;
A
#
# COMPACT_ATOMS: atom_id res chain seq x y z
N MET A 1 12.26 27.63 -24.07
CA MET A 1 12.14 27.14 -22.68
C MET A 1 13.45 27.41 -21.98
N THR A 2 13.43 28.12 -20.86
CA THR A 2 14.58 28.23 -19.96
C THR A 2 14.89 26.81 -19.47
N SER A 3 16.06 26.27 -19.80
CA SER A 3 16.43 24.90 -19.40
C SER A 3 16.65 24.87 -17.89
N LEU A 4 15.65 24.44 -17.14
CA LEU A 4 15.78 24.19 -15.72
C LEU A 4 16.55 22.90 -15.48
N ASN A 5 17.46 22.94 -14.52
CA ASN A 5 18.08 21.71 -14.04
C ASN A 5 17.02 20.85 -13.34
N THR A 6 17.01 19.56 -13.67
CA THR A 6 16.17 18.55 -13.02
C THR A 6 16.44 18.54 -11.50
N GLN A 7 15.40 18.38 -10.69
CA GLN A 7 15.54 18.36 -9.22
C GLN A 7 16.41 17.17 -8.75
N PRO A 8 17.19 17.31 -7.65
CA PRO A 8 18.03 16.23 -7.12
C PRO A 8 17.26 14.93 -6.84
N ILE A 9 16.06 15.03 -6.27
CA ILE A 9 15.21 13.85 -6.02
C ILE A 9 14.84 13.11 -7.30
N SER A 10 14.58 13.84 -8.39
CA SER A 10 14.21 13.28 -9.68
C SER A 10 15.40 12.53 -10.30
N GLN A 11 16.61 13.10 -10.18
CA GLN A 11 17.86 12.45 -10.58
C GLN A 11 18.13 11.19 -9.74
N ASP A 12 17.95 11.25 -8.43
CA ASP A 12 18.17 10.11 -7.54
C ASP A 12 17.17 8.99 -7.77
N VAL A 13 15.90 9.31 -8.06
CA VAL A 13 14.88 8.32 -8.40
C VAL A 13 15.15 7.73 -9.78
N LEU A 14 15.59 8.53 -10.75
CA LEU A 14 16.02 8.05 -12.05
C LEU A 14 17.16 7.04 -11.91
N ALA A 15 18.22 7.43 -11.20
CA ALA A 15 19.42 6.61 -10.99
C ALA A 15 19.12 5.31 -10.24
N GLU A 16 18.34 5.36 -9.16
CA GLU A 16 18.05 4.18 -8.35
C GLU A 16 17.12 3.18 -9.04
N LYS A 17 16.10 3.67 -9.75
CA LYS A 17 15.00 2.81 -10.20
C LYS A 17 15.07 2.40 -11.66
N TYR A 18 15.84 3.11 -12.48
CA TYR A 18 15.75 2.99 -13.94
C TYR A 18 17.09 2.85 -14.64
N LEU A 19 18.15 3.53 -14.18
CA LEU A 19 19.47 3.42 -14.79
C LEU A 19 20.09 2.06 -14.51
N ALA A 20 20.53 1.38 -15.57
CA ALA A 20 21.31 0.16 -15.50
C ALA A 20 22.79 0.45 -15.21
N ALA A 21 23.57 -0.60 -14.92
CA ALA A 21 25.01 -0.47 -14.72
C ALA A 21 25.68 0.13 -15.97
N GLY A 22 26.39 1.25 -15.79
CA GLY A 22 27.05 1.99 -16.88
C GLY A 22 26.19 3.08 -17.53
N GLU A 23 24.91 3.20 -17.16
CA GLU A 23 24.07 4.33 -17.57
C GLU A 23 24.19 5.47 -16.55
N HIS A 24 24.25 6.71 -17.05
CA HIS A 24 24.42 7.90 -16.21
C HIS A 24 23.32 8.94 -16.43
N THR A 25 22.64 8.88 -17.57
CA THR A 25 21.65 9.86 -17.98
C THR A 25 20.35 9.19 -18.46
N ALA A 26 19.28 9.97 -18.50
CA ALA A 26 18.04 9.52 -19.14
C ALA A 26 18.24 9.19 -20.63
N GLU A 27 19.19 9.84 -21.30
CA GLU A 27 19.50 9.56 -22.71
C GLU A 27 20.11 8.18 -22.91
N ASP A 28 21.04 7.77 -22.03
CA ASP A 28 21.62 6.41 -22.07
C ASP A 28 20.51 5.36 -21.96
N LEU A 29 19.61 5.56 -20.99
CA LEU A 29 18.44 4.73 -20.79
C LEU A 29 17.51 4.71 -22.01
N PHE A 30 17.21 5.88 -22.59
CA PHE A 30 16.36 5.95 -23.78
C PHE A 30 16.99 5.23 -24.96
N ARG A 31 18.32 5.26 -25.13
CA ARG A 31 19.01 4.48 -26.17
C ARG A 31 18.87 2.99 -25.94
N ARG A 32 19.05 2.50 -24.72
CA ARG A 32 18.83 1.08 -24.39
C ARG A 32 17.39 0.66 -24.71
N VAL A 33 16.41 1.39 -24.18
CA VAL A 33 14.99 1.03 -24.35
C VAL A 33 14.58 1.08 -25.82
N SER A 34 14.98 2.13 -26.55
CA SER A 34 14.63 2.27 -27.97
C SER A 34 15.24 1.17 -28.83
N GLN A 35 16.50 0.80 -28.60
CA GLN A 35 17.13 -0.30 -29.31
C GLN A 35 16.41 -1.63 -29.05
N ALA A 36 16.14 -1.94 -27.77
CA ALA A 36 15.49 -3.19 -27.39
C ALA A 36 14.10 -3.37 -28.01
N LEU A 37 13.32 -2.28 -28.10
CA LEU A 37 11.99 -2.32 -28.71
C LEU A 37 12.05 -2.31 -30.25
N ALA A 38 13.07 -1.68 -30.84
CA ALA A 38 13.31 -1.72 -32.27
C ALA A 38 13.80 -3.09 -32.75
N ASP A 39 14.40 -3.92 -31.90
CA ASP A 39 14.82 -5.28 -32.26
C ASP A 39 13.64 -6.20 -32.66
N GLN A 40 12.41 -5.84 -32.26
CA GLN A 40 11.18 -6.52 -32.69
C GLN A 40 10.72 -6.13 -34.10
N GLU A 41 11.33 -5.09 -34.69
CA GLU A 41 11.09 -4.72 -36.08
C GLU A 41 11.90 -5.61 -37.04
N LYS A 42 11.48 -5.59 -38.32
CA LYS A 42 12.22 -6.24 -39.40
C LYS A 42 13.67 -5.71 -39.43
N PRO A 43 14.69 -6.58 -39.67
CA PRO A 43 16.11 -6.20 -39.60
C PRO A 43 16.46 -4.88 -40.31
N GLU A 44 15.89 -4.63 -41.48
CA GLU A 44 16.11 -3.44 -42.30
C GLU A 44 15.50 -2.16 -41.74
N LEU A 45 14.50 -2.25 -40.84
CA LEU A 45 13.84 -1.10 -40.22
C LEU A 45 14.33 -0.80 -38.80
N ARG A 46 15.13 -1.69 -38.19
CA ARG A 46 15.53 -1.58 -36.78
C ARG A 46 16.25 -0.27 -36.46
N ALA A 47 17.22 0.13 -37.29
CA ALA A 47 17.98 1.36 -37.08
C ALA A 47 17.08 2.61 -37.17
N GLU A 48 16.15 2.63 -38.13
CA GLU A 48 15.20 3.73 -38.30
C GLU A 48 14.26 3.84 -37.10
N TRP A 49 13.67 2.72 -36.67
CA TRP A 49 12.74 2.72 -35.54
C TRP A 49 13.42 2.96 -34.20
N ALA A 50 14.65 2.48 -34.00
CA ALA A 50 15.44 2.81 -32.80
C ALA A 50 15.60 4.33 -32.67
N GLU A 51 15.95 5.02 -33.75
CA GLU A 51 16.10 6.48 -33.76
C GLU A 51 14.76 7.20 -33.55
N LYS A 52 13.67 6.70 -34.16
CA LYS A 52 12.32 7.25 -33.95
C LYS A 52 11.85 7.10 -32.51
N PHE A 53 12.02 5.93 -31.90
CA PHE A 53 11.66 5.67 -30.51
C PHE A 53 12.51 6.50 -29.54
N PHE A 54 13.82 6.60 -29.80
CA PHE A 54 14.71 7.46 -29.01
C PHE A 54 14.24 8.92 -29.00
N LYS A 55 13.99 9.49 -30.19
CA LYS A 55 13.47 10.85 -30.33
C LYS A 55 12.10 11.03 -29.68
N ASN A 56 11.25 10.02 -29.75
CA ASN A 56 9.91 10.07 -29.12
C ASN A 56 10.00 10.17 -27.59
N MET A 57 10.90 9.39 -26.97
CA MET A 57 11.15 9.47 -25.53
C MET A 57 11.76 10.83 -25.14
N GLN A 58 12.69 11.37 -25.94
CA GLN A 58 13.20 12.73 -25.73
C GLN A 58 12.08 13.78 -25.81
N ALA A 59 11.13 13.62 -26.74
CA ALA A 59 9.95 14.48 -26.87
C ALA A 59 8.95 14.33 -25.70
N GLY A 60 9.05 13.28 -24.89
CA GLY A 60 8.25 13.10 -23.67
C GLY A 60 7.31 11.89 -23.67
N ALA A 61 7.29 11.10 -24.73
CA ALA A 61 6.49 9.88 -24.81
C ALA A 61 7.32 8.68 -24.32
N ILE A 62 7.14 8.33 -23.05
CA ILE A 62 7.95 7.32 -22.35
C ILE A 62 7.17 6.03 -22.11
N GLY A 63 7.87 4.93 -21.92
CA GLY A 63 7.26 3.70 -21.39
C GLY A 63 6.88 3.84 -19.92
N ALA A 64 5.98 3.00 -19.43
CA ALA A 64 5.72 2.88 -18.01
C ALA A 64 6.92 2.30 -17.25
N GLY A 65 6.85 2.33 -15.93
CA GLY A 65 8.02 2.08 -15.09
C GLY A 65 8.66 0.68 -15.21
N ARG A 66 7.97 -0.33 -15.77
CA ARG A 66 8.57 -1.64 -16.04
C ARG A 66 9.36 -1.65 -17.34
N ILE A 67 8.80 -1.09 -18.41
CA ILE A 67 9.49 -0.89 -19.70
C ILE A 67 10.80 -0.12 -19.47
N MET A 68 10.72 1.03 -18.80
CA MET A 68 11.89 1.89 -18.61
C MET A 68 12.98 1.24 -17.75
N ALA A 69 12.59 0.42 -16.78
CA ALA A 69 13.53 -0.25 -15.89
C ALA A 69 14.18 -1.50 -16.49
N ALA A 70 13.51 -2.22 -17.39
CA ALA A 70 13.92 -3.58 -17.76
C ALA A 70 14.15 -3.83 -19.26
N ALA A 71 13.61 -3.02 -20.17
CA ALA A 71 13.78 -3.27 -21.61
C ALA A 71 15.27 -3.21 -22.00
N GLY A 72 15.75 -4.21 -22.75
CA GLY A 72 17.14 -4.31 -23.18
C GLY A 72 18.11 -4.85 -22.13
N LEU A 73 17.64 -5.23 -20.94
CA LEU A 73 18.47 -5.90 -19.92
C LEU A 73 18.26 -7.42 -19.98
N ASP A 74 19.31 -8.18 -19.69
CA ASP A 74 19.26 -9.63 -19.54
C ASP A 74 18.65 -10.01 -18.17
N THR A 75 17.38 -9.67 -17.99
CA THR A 75 16.61 -9.99 -16.78
C THR A 75 15.38 -10.81 -17.16
N LYS A 76 14.98 -11.73 -16.29
CA LYS A 76 13.71 -12.48 -16.44
C LYS A 76 12.49 -11.69 -15.96
N ALA A 77 12.56 -10.36 -15.95
CA ALA A 77 11.46 -9.50 -15.56
C ALA A 77 10.51 -9.27 -16.74
N THR A 78 9.21 -9.14 -16.45
CA THR A 78 8.25 -8.72 -17.48
C THR A 78 8.30 -7.21 -17.67
N LEU A 79 8.08 -6.75 -18.91
CA LEU A 79 7.90 -5.33 -19.23
C LEU A 79 6.48 -4.84 -18.92
N ILE A 80 5.56 -5.75 -18.66
CA ILE A 80 4.15 -5.47 -18.35
C ILE A 80 3.99 -5.10 -16.88
N ASN A 81 3.21 -4.04 -16.61
CA ASN A 81 3.02 -3.53 -15.26
C ASN A 81 2.11 -4.41 -14.40
N CYS A 82 0.98 -4.85 -14.95
CA CYS A 82 -0.05 -5.56 -14.19
C CYS A 82 -0.82 -6.57 -15.05
N PHE A 83 -1.54 -7.47 -14.37
CA PHE A 83 -2.37 -8.52 -14.96
C PHE A 83 -3.67 -8.71 -14.16
N VAL A 84 -4.65 -9.41 -14.75
CA VAL A 84 -5.80 -9.97 -14.01
C VAL A 84 -5.70 -11.49 -14.03
N GLN A 85 -5.81 -12.12 -12.86
CA GLN A 85 -5.72 -13.56 -12.67
C GLN A 85 -7.11 -14.12 -12.35
N PRO A 86 -7.66 -15.05 -13.16
CA PRO A 86 -8.89 -15.74 -12.81
C PRO A 86 -8.72 -16.64 -11.59
N VAL A 87 -9.79 -16.77 -10.80
CA VAL A 87 -9.88 -17.69 -9.66
C VAL A 87 -11.20 -18.45 -9.75
N ALA A 88 -11.12 -19.77 -9.90
CA ALA A 88 -12.28 -20.65 -9.98
C ALA A 88 -12.64 -21.25 -8.61
N ASP A 89 -13.91 -21.68 -8.46
CA ASP A 89 -14.45 -22.31 -7.24
C ASP A 89 -14.01 -23.78 -7.04
N ALA A 90 -12.71 -24.02 -7.14
CA ALA A 90 -12.07 -25.30 -6.93
C ALA A 90 -10.81 -25.10 -6.10
N THR A 91 -10.47 -26.03 -5.21
CA THR A 91 -9.24 -25.92 -4.40
C THR A 91 -7.99 -25.97 -5.30
N ASN A 92 -7.96 -26.92 -6.23
CA ASN A 92 -6.86 -27.16 -7.18
C ASN A 92 -7.43 -27.47 -8.56
N GLY A 93 -6.56 -27.50 -9.58
CA GLY A 93 -6.93 -27.88 -10.94
C GLY A 93 -7.54 -26.72 -11.71
N PHE A 94 -8.46 -27.04 -12.63
CA PHE A 94 -9.13 -26.06 -13.49
C PHE A 94 -10.63 -26.36 -13.53
N ASP A 95 -11.45 -25.31 -13.69
CA ASP A 95 -12.87 -25.47 -13.96
C ASP A 95 -13.14 -25.86 -15.42
N GLU A 96 -14.41 -26.04 -15.77
CA GLU A 96 -14.86 -26.39 -17.12
C GLU A 96 -14.51 -25.34 -18.20
N ASN A 97 -14.28 -24.10 -17.79
CA ASN A 97 -13.89 -22.99 -18.65
C ASN A 97 -12.36 -22.82 -18.73
N GLY A 98 -11.59 -23.70 -18.07
CA GLY A 98 -10.14 -23.64 -18.03
C GLY A 98 -9.59 -22.59 -17.06
N ASN A 99 -10.39 -22.05 -16.15
CA ASN A 99 -9.91 -21.15 -15.10
C ASN A 99 -9.29 -21.96 -13.96
N PRO A 100 -8.16 -21.51 -13.38
CA PRO A 100 -7.46 -22.24 -12.34
C PRO A 100 -8.21 -22.15 -11.01
N GLY A 101 -8.21 -23.27 -10.27
CA GLY A 101 -8.62 -23.30 -8.87
C GLY A 101 -7.72 -22.45 -7.97
N ILE A 102 -8.17 -22.21 -6.74
CA ILE A 102 -7.61 -21.27 -5.76
C ILE A 102 -6.08 -21.36 -5.62
N TYR A 103 -5.54 -22.55 -5.33
CA TYR A 103 -4.08 -22.69 -5.10
C TYR A 103 -3.27 -22.67 -6.40
N THR A 104 -3.86 -23.11 -7.51
CA THR A 104 -3.24 -22.97 -8.84
C THR A 104 -3.16 -21.49 -9.24
N ALA A 105 -4.24 -20.73 -9.04
CA ALA A 105 -4.30 -19.29 -9.27
C ALA A 105 -3.31 -18.53 -8.38
N LEU A 106 -3.21 -18.90 -7.10
CA LEU A 106 -2.24 -18.36 -6.16
C LEU A 106 -0.79 -18.56 -6.64
N SER A 107 -0.46 -19.79 -7.08
CA SER A 107 0.87 -20.09 -7.61
C SER A 107 1.19 -19.30 -8.89
N GLN A 108 0.21 -19.19 -9.80
CA GLN A 108 0.33 -18.40 -11.03
C GLN A 108 0.52 -16.91 -10.75
N ALA A 109 -0.22 -16.36 -9.79
CA ALA A 109 -0.07 -14.99 -9.35
C ALA A 109 1.27 -14.71 -8.67
N ALA A 110 1.74 -15.63 -7.82
CA ALA A 110 3.05 -15.53 -7.18
C ALA A 110 4.19 -15.47 -8.22
N GLU A 111 4.12 -16.28 -9.29
CA GLU A 111 5.08 -16.21 -10.40
C GLU A 111 5.00 -14.88 -11.15
N THR A 112 3.79 -14.38 -11.39
CA THR A 112 3.56 -13.07 -12.02
C THR A 112 4.17 -11.93 -11.20
N MET A 113 3.92 -11.91 -9.88
CA MET A 113 4.47 -10.92 -8.96
C MET A 113 5.99 -11.03 -8.83
N ARG A 114 6.53 -12.26 -8.79
CA ARG A 114 7.98 -12.50 -8.77
C ARG A 114 8.69 -11.91 -9.99
N ARG A 115 8.03 -11.87 -11.16
CA ARG A 115 8.54 -11.21 -12.37
C ARG A 115 8.25 -9.71 -12.43
N GLY A 116 7.50 -9.18 -11.46
CA GLY A 116 7.23 -7.76 -11.28
C GLY A 116 5.83 -7.29 -11.66
N GLY A 117 4.93 -8.17 -12.09
CA GLY A 117 3.55 -7.81 -12.42
C GLY A 117 2.67 -7.67 -11.18
N GLY A 118 1.95 -6.56 -11.03
CA GLY A 118 0.83 -6.48 -10.07
C GLY A 118 -0.36 -7.32 -10.54
N VAL A 119 -1.23 -7.77 -9.64
CA VAL A 119 -2.29 -8.75 -9.99
C VAL A 119 -3.66 -8.36 -9.44
N GLY A 120 -4.65 -8.25 -10.32
CA GLY A 120 -6.05 -8.15 -9.95
C GLY A 120 -6.78 -9.48 -9.98
N TYR A 121 -7.84 -9.63 -9.19
CA TYR A 121 -8.65 -10.84 -9.12
C TYR A 121 -10.14 -10.50 -9.00
N ASP A 122 -10.97 -11.35 -9.59
CA ASP A 122 -12.39 -11.45 -9.23
C ASP A 122 -12.56 -12.64 -8.27
N PHE A 123 -12.96 -12.37 -7.03
CA PHE A 123 -13.22 -13.40 -6.02
C PHE A 123 -14.70 -13.83 -5.96
N SER A 124 -15.56 -13.26 -6.81
CA SER A 124 -17.01 -13.50 -6.80
C SER A 124 -17.43 -14.90 -7.21
N ASN A 125 -16.53 -15.66 -7.86
CA ASN A 125 -16.79 -17.04 -8.24
C ASN A 125 -16.66 -18.00 -7.04
N LEU A 126 -15.92 -17.61 -6.00
CA LEU A 126 -15.68 -18.50 -4.86
C LEU A 126 -16.94 -18.63 -4.02
N ARG A 127 -17.30 -19.88 -3.70
CA ARG A 127 -18.54 -20.14 -2.94
C ARG A 127 -18.58 -19.41 -1.59
N PRO A 128 -19.76 -18.93 -1.18
CA PRO A 128 -19.94 -18.23 0.09
C PRO A 128 -19.58 -19.06 1.31
N LYS A 129 -19.29 -18.38 2.40
CA LYS A 129 -19.16 -18.98 3.72
C LYS A 129 -20.42 -19.76 4.10
N GLY A 130 -20.21 -20.99 4.59
CA GLY A 130 -21.31 -21.90 4.92
C GLY A 130 -21.87 -22.68 3.73
N ALA A 131 -21.48 -22.37 2.48
CA ALA A 131 -21.91 -23.18 1.33
C ALA A 131 -21.40 -24.62 1.43
N ARG A 132 -22.18 -25.57 0.91
CA ARG A 132 -21.85 -27.00 0.96
C ARG A 132 -20.65 -27.34 0.05
N VAL A 133 -19.78 -28.21 0.55
CA VAL A 133 -18.67 -28.82 -0.21
C VAL A 133 -18.96 -30.31 -0.36
N LYS A 134 -19.48 -30.70 -1.53
CA LYS A 134 -19.97 -32.06 -1.79
C LYS A 134 -18.91 -33.14 -1.54
N GLY A 135 -17.67 -32.93 -2.00
CA GLY A 135 -16.62 -33.95 -1.96
C GLY A 135 -16.16 -34.33 -0.54
N THR A 136 -16.23 -33.40 0.41
CA THR A 136 -15.76 -33.59 1.80
C THR A 136 -16.89 -33.58 2.82
N ASN A 137 -18.13 -33.40 2.38
CA ASN A 137 -19.31 -33.19 3.22
C ASN A 137 -19.07 -32.14 4.33
N SER A 138 -18.45 -31.02 3.95
CA SER A 138 -18.08 -29.92 4.84
C SER A 138 -18.67 -28.59 4.36
N TYR A 139 -18.41 -27.52 5.11
CA TYR A 139 -18.83 -26.15 4.77
C TYR A 139 -17.65 -25.29 4.36
N ALA A 140 -17.86 -24.39 3.41
CA ALA A 140 -16.84 -23.48 2.92
C ALA A 140 -16.57 -22.33 3.89
N SER A 141 -15.32 -21.83 3.90
CA SER A 141 -14.89 -20.69 4.70
C SER A 141 -15.16 -19.33 4.04
N GLY A 142 -15.54 -19.31 2.76
CA GLY A 142 -15.86 -18.12 1.97
C GLY A 142 -14.65 -17.41 1.36
N PRO A 143 -14.84 -16.56 0.33
CA PRO A 143 -13.78 -15.84 -0.39
C PRO A 143 -12.83 -15.05 0.51
N CYS A 144 -13.34 -14.32 1.52
CA CYS A 144 -12.51 -13.47 2.37
C CYS A 144 -11.36 -14.23 3.06
N SER A 145 -11.60 -15.50 3.42
CA SER A 145 -10.55 -16.36 4.01
C SER A 145 -9.46 -16.74 3.02
N PHE A 146 -9.78 -16.87 1.73
CA PHE A 146 -8.79 -17.12 0.69
C PHE A 146 -8.03 -15.85 0.31
N ILE A 147 -8.67 -14.67 0.36
CA ILE A 147 -7.97 -13.39 0.19
C ILE A 147 -6.87 -13.24 1.25
N ASP A 148 -7.11 -13.67 2.50
CA ASP A 148 -6.08 -13.70 3.56
C ASP A 148 -4.86 -14.55 3.15
N VAL A 149 -5.07 -15.67 2.45
CA VAL A 149 -3.98 -16.53 1.93
C VAL A 149 -3.19 -15.83 0.81
N PHE A 150 -3.88 -15.16 -0.12
CA PHE A 150 -3.24 -14.39 -1.19
C PHE A 150 -2.44 -13.20 -0.65
N ASP A 151 -2.93 -12.53 0.41
CA ASP A 151 -2.24 -11.41 1.05
C ASP A 151 -0.94 -11.86 1.74
N ALA A 152 -1.00 -12.99 2.45
CA ALA A 152 0.17 -13.62 3.06
C ALA A 152 1.21 -14.08 2.02
N SER A 153 0.75 -14.62 0.89
CA SER A 153 1.65 -15.00 -0.21
C SER A 153 2.38 -13.79 -0.80
N CYS A 154 1.66 -12.69 -1.06
CA CYS A 154 2.26 -11.45 -1.57
C CYS A 154 3.33 -10.92 -0.61
N THR A 155 3.03 -10.85 0.69
CA THR A 155 4.01 -10.45 1.72
C THR A 155 5.30 -11.29 1.66
N THR A 156 5.15 -12.59 1.40
CA THR A 156 6.30 -13.51 1.30
C THR A 156 7.10 -13.27 0.02
N VAL A 157 6.44 -13.12 -1.14
CA VAL A 157 7.11 -12.85 -2.43
C VAL A 157 7.86 -11.52 -2.40
N GLU A 158 7.28 -10.49 -1.76
CA GLU A 158 7.91 -9.19 -1.56
C GLU A 158 9.23 -9.27 -0.78
N SER A 159 9.27 -10.11 0.25
CA SER A 159 10.48 -10.26 1.07
C SER A 159 11.69 -10.81 0.30
N ALA A 160 11.44 -11.45 -0.86
CA ALA A 160 12.47 -12.03 -1.72
C ALA A 160 12.88 -11.11 -2.89
N GLY A 161 12.28 -9.92 -3.04
CA GLY A 161 12.50 -9.01 -4.17
C GLY A 161 12.62 -7.53 -3.76
N ALA A 162 13.08 -6.69 -4.69
CA ALA A 162 13.34 -5.27 -4.43
C ALA A 162 12.08 -4.37 -4.45
N ARG A 163 10.89 -4.91 -4.81
CA ARG A 163 9.67 -4.10 -5.02
C ARG A 163 8.46 -4.76 -4.36
N ARG A 164 7.64 -3.93 -3.71
CA ARG A 164 6.34 -4.32 -3.12
C ARG A 164 5.40 -4.83 -4.22
N GLY A 165 4.73 -5.95 -3.98
CA GLY A 165 3.65 -6.46 -4.81
C GLY A 165 2.39 -5.63 -4.54
N ALA A 166 1.58 -5.45 -5.57
CA ALA A 166 0.31 -4.74 -5.45
C ALA A 166 -0.77 -5.64 -6.03
N GLN A 167 -1.87 -5.77 -5.30
CA GLN A 167 -2.99 -6.61 -5.68
C GLN A 167 -4.31 -5.83 -5.69
N MET A 168 -5.27 -6.28 -6.50
CA MET A 168 -6.66 -5.81 -6.46
C MET A 168 -7.59 -6.99 -6.20
N GLY A 169 -8.43 -6.89 -5.17
CA GLY A 169 -9.54 -7.82 -4.96
C GLY A 169 -10.84 -7.18 -5.41
N VAL A 170 -11.58 -7.84 -6.29
CA VAL A 170 -12.92 -7.42 -6.69
C VAL A 170 -13.96 -8.42 -6.21
N MET A 171 -15.07 -7.92 -5.69
CA MET A 171 -16.25 -8.73 -5.36
C MET A 171 -17.52 -8.06 -5.90
N ARG A 172 -18.39 -8.84 -6.53
CA ARG A 172 -19.70 -8.39 -7.01
C ARG A 172 -20.60 -8.00 -5.85
N ILE A 173 -21.41 -6.96 -6.08
CA ILE A 173 -22.37 -6.43 -5.10
C ILE A 173 -23.45 -7.43 -4.68
N ASP A 174 -23.73 -8.43 -5.50
CA ASP A 174 -24.71 -9.49 -5.23
C ASP A 174 -24.09 -10.73 -4.57
N HIS A 175 -22.80 -10.74 -4.26
CA HIS A 175 -22.18 -11.90 -3.61
C HIS A 175 -22.64 -12.02 -2.13
N PRO A 176 -23.03 -13.21 -1.62
CA PRO A 176 -23.50 -13.38 -0.23
C PRO A 176 -22.53 -12.93 0.87
N ASP A 177 -21.23 -12.96 0.60
CA ASP A 177 -20.19 -12.50 1.54
C ASP A 177 -19.73 -11.04 1.29
N VAL A 178 -20.43 -10.27 0.45
CA VAL A 178 -20.02 -8.89 0.09
C VAL A 178 -19.91 -7.96 1.30
N LEU A 179 -20.76 -8.12 2.32
CA LEU A 179 -20.70 -7.32 3.54
C LEU A 179 -19.42 -7.58 4.36
N ASP A 180 -19.00 -8.85 4.45
CA ASP A 180 -17.74 -9.22 5.10
C ASP A 180 -16.55 -8.63 4.32
N PHE A 181 -16.64 -8.62 2.98
CA PHE A 181 -15.63 -8.01 2.12
C PHE A 181 -15.55 -6.47 2.28
N ILE A 182 -16.68 -5.77 2.26
CA ILE A 182 -16.79 -4.31 2.43
C ILE A 182 -16.17 -3.84 3.75
N THR A 183 -16.27 -4.66 4.80
CA THR A 183 -15.84 -4.29 6.15
C THR A 183 -14.48 -4.87 6.53
N ALA A 184 -13.87 -5.70 5.68
CA ALA A 184 -12.66 -6.46 6.01
C ALA A 184 -11.48 -5.57 6.43
N LYS A 185 -11.24 -4.45 5.72
CA LYS A 185 -10.13 -3.53 6.00
C LYS A 185 -10.40 -2.54 7.14
N ARG A 186 -11.59 -2.59 7.77
CA ARG A 186 -11.81 -1.93 9.07
C ARG A 186 -10.94 -2.55 10.17
N GLN A 187 -10.53 -3.81 9.99
CA GLN A 187 -9.52 -4.43 10.83
C GLN A 187 -8.12 -3.97 10.39
N LYS A 188 -7.47 -3.18 11.26
CA LYS A 188 -6.10 -2.68 11.00
C LYS A 188 -5.14 -3.83 10.68
N GLY A 189 -4.44 -3.70 9.55
CA GLY A 189 -3.39 -4.63 9.12
C GLY A 189 -3.86 -5.81 8.29
N ARG A 190 -5.18 -6.00 8.10
CA ARG A 190 -5.72 -7.02 7.21
C ARG A 190 -5.69 -6.52 5.76
N TRP A 191 -5.21 -7.34 4.82
CA TRP A 191 -5.17 -7.05 3.38
C TRP A 191 -4.31 -5.82 3.03
N ASN A 192 -3.13 -5.72 3.65
CA ASN A 192 -2.22 -4.58 3.45
C ASN A 192 -1.61 -4.52 2.04
N ASN A 193 -1.65 -5.62 1.28
CA ASN A 193 -1.11 -5.68 -0.09
C ASN A 193 -2.21 -5.68 -1.15
N PHE A 194 -3.47 -5.54 -0.74
CA PHE A 194 -4.62 -5.41 -1.62
C PHE A 194 -5.19 -4.00 -1.57
N ASN A 195 -5.48 -3.46 -2.74
CA ASN A 195 -6.61 -2.57 -2.90
C ASN A 195 -7.86 -3.44 -3.05
N VAL A 196 -9.01 -2.99 -2.54
CA VAL A 196 -10.28 -3.71 -2.71
C VAL A 196 -11.34 -2.83 -3.34
N SER A 197 -12.15 -3.40 -4.22
CA SER A 197 -13.27 -2.70 -4.85
C SER A 197 -14.50 -3.59 -5.00
N VAL A 198 -15.67 -2.97 -4.90
CA VAL A 198 -16.94 -3.66 -5.16
C VAL A 198 -17.36 -3.41 -6.61
N GLY A 199 -17.64 -4.49 -7.33
CA GLY A 199 -18.23 -4.42 -8.66
C GLY A 199 -19.73 -4.22 -8.56
N VAL A 200 -20.21 -3.04 -8.94
CA VAL A 200 -21.63 -2.67 -8.91
C VAL A 200 -22.22 -2.66 -10.32
N THR A 201 -23.46 -3.11 -10.44
CA THR A 201 -24.25 -3.07 -11.68
C THR A 201 -25.18 -1.87 -11.70
N SER A 202 -25.64 -1.48 -12.88
CA SER A 202 -26.64 -0.42 -13.08
C SER A 202 -27.97 -0.78 -12.42
N ASP A 203 -28.35 -2.05 -12.44
CA ASP A 203 -29.54 -2.55 -11.74
C ASP A 203 -29.44 -2.32 -10.22
N PHE A 204 -28.26 -2.54 -9.64
CA PHE A 204 -28.04 -2.24 -8.23
C PHE A 204 -28.13 -0.74 -7.96
N MET A 205 -27.49 0.09 -8.78
CA MET A 205 -27.56 1.55 -8.63
C MET A 205 -29.00 2.06 -8.73
N GLN A 206 -29.79 1.52 -9.66
CA GLN A 206 -31.21 1.82 -9.78
C GLN A 206 -32.01 1.35 -8.57
N ALA A 207 -31.68 0.18 -8.01
CA ALA A 207 -32.29 -0.32 -6.78
C ALA A 207 -31.97 0.58 -5.56
N VAL A 208 -30.76 1.15 -5.48
CA VAL A 208 -30.39 2.15 -4.46
C VAL A 208 -31.26 3.40 -4.57
N GLU A 209 -31.43 3.94 -5.78
CA GLU A 209 -32.30 5.10 -6.01
C GLU A 209 -33.75 4.83 -5.60
N ASN A 210 -34.26 3.67 -5.99
CA ASN A 210 -35.65 3.26 -5.77
C ASN A 210 -35.94 2.69 -4.38
N ASP A 211 -34.93 2.58 -3.51
CA ASP A 211 -35.02 1.90 -2.20
C ASP A 211 -35.57 0.47 -2.31
N ALA A 212 -35.15 -0.23 -3.36
CA ALA A 212 -35.60 -1.58 -3.65
C ALA A 212 -34.78 -2.63 -2.88
N PRO A 213 -35.37 -3.82 -2.63
CA PRO A 213 -34.63 -4.97 -2.13
C PRO A 213 -33.59 -5.44 -3.16
N TRP A 214 -32.51 -6.01 -2.65
CA TRP A 214 -31.42 -6.59 -3.42
C TRP A 214 -31.10 -7.99 -2.88
N GLU A 215 -31.04 -8.95 -3.78
CA GLU A 215 -30.84 -10.35 -3.43
C GLU A 215 -29.37 -10.73 -3.58
N LEU A 216 -28.82 -11.35 -2.54
CA LEU A 216 -27.45 -11.85 -2.51
C LEU A 216 -27.44 -13.31 -2.97
N VAL A 217 -26.78 -13.56 -4.10
CA VAL A 217 -26.92 -14.79 -4.87
C VAL A 217 -25.60 -15.48 -5.20
N HIS A 218 -25.63 -16.81 -5.20
CA HIS A 218 -24.51 -17.62 -5.69
C HIS A 218 -25.01 -18.96 -6.26
N VAL A 219 -24.27 -19.58 -7.19
CA VAL A 219 -24.64 -20.88 -7.78
C VAL A 219 -24.43 -22.06 -6.83
N ALA A 220 -23.54 -21.90 -5.85
CA ALA A 220 -23.27 -22.90 -4.83
C ALA A 220 -24.49 -23.11 -3.93
N THR A 221 -24.69 -24.35 -3.50
CA THR A 221 -25.79 -24.70 -2.60
C THR A 221 -25.46 -24.23 -1.17
N PRO A 222 -26.38 -23.50 -0.50
CA PRO A 222 -26.24 -23.14 0.91
C PRO A 222 -26.21 -24.38 1.83
N SER A 223 -25.82 -24.19 3.09
CA SER A 223 -26.02 -25.18 4.15
C SER A 223 -27.50 -25.40 4.45
N ASP A 224 -27.85 -26.52 5.10
CA ASP A 224 -29.22 -26.77 5.57
C ASP A 224 -29.71 -25.64 6.48
N LEU A 225 -28.85 -25.14 7.37
CA LEU A 225 -29.18 -24.01 8.25
C LEU A 225 -29.53 -22.74 7.48
N GLN A 226 -28.86 -22.49 6.35
CA GLN A 226 -29.16 -21.33 5.50
C GLN A 226 -30.46 -21.53 4.71
N ILE A 227 -30.74 -22.76 4.28
CA ILE A 227 -32.02 -23.11 3.63
C ILE A 227 -33.18 -22.97 4.63
N ASP A 228 -33.02 -23.48 5.84
CA ASP A 228 -34.00 -23.35 6.93
C ASP A 228 -34.22 -21.88 7.32
N ALA A 229 -33.19 -21.04 7.17
CA ALA A 229 -33.27 -19.58 7.38
C ALA A 229 -33.92 -18.82 6.21
N GLY A 230 -34.38 -19.51 5.16
CA GLY A 230 -35.13 -18.93 4.04
C GLY A 230 -34.33 -18.81 2.73
N ALA A 231 -33.14 -19.39 2.63
CA ALA A 231 -32.45 -19.44 1.35
C ALA A 231 -33.21 -20.33 0.35
N TYR A 232 -33.35 -19.86 -0.88
CA TYR A 232 -34.12 -20.54 -1.91
C TYR A 232 -33.42 -20.45 -3.27
N GLN A 233 -33.74 -21.37 -4.18
CA GLN A 233 -33.18 -21.36 -5.53
C GLN A 233 -34.15 -20.69 -6.50
N ARG A 234 -33.64 -19.76 -7.31
CA ARG A 234 -34.36 -19.15 -8.43
C ARG A 234 -34.38 -20.07 -9.64
N ASP A 235 -35.20 -19.71 -10.63
CA ASP A 235 -35.32 -20.42 -11.91
C ASP A 235 -34.03 -20.37 -12.75
N ASP A 236 -33.16 -19.37 -12.53
CA ASP A 236 -31.85 -19.25 -13.19
C ASP A 236 -30.78 -20.19 -12.58
N GLY A 237 -31.16 -20.98 -11.58
CA GLY A 237 -30.29 -21.93 -10.88
C GLY A 237 -29.42 -21.32 -9.78
N LYS A 238 -29.46 -20.00 -9.55
CA LYS A 238 -28.76 -19.36 -8.43
C LYS A 238 -29.56 -19.48 -7.14
N TRP A 239 -28.86 -19.69 -6.05
CA TRP A 239 -29.41 -19.62 -4.70
C TRP A 239 -29.39 -18.18 -4.20
N VAL A 240 -30.54 -17.70 -3.73
CA VAL A 240 -30.64 -16.49 -2.92
C VAL A 240 -30.33 -16.89 -1.49
N TYR A 241 -29.18 -16.44 -0.98
CA TYR A 241 -28.75 -16.71 0.39
C TYR A 241 -29.42 -15.77 1.39
N ARG A 242 -29.64 -14.52 0.97
CA ARG A 242 -30.26 -13.46 1.77
C ARG A 242 -30.75 -12.34 0.85
N THR A 243 -31.78 -11.63 1.27
CA THR A 243 -32.20 -10.35 0.67
C THR A 243 -31.90 -9.22 1.66
N ALA A 244 -31.39 -8.10 1.16
CA ALA A 244 -31.10 -6.88 1.92
C ALA A 244 -31.68 -5.66 1.19
N GLN A 245 -31.83 -4.52 1.86
CA GLN A 245 -32.15 -3.28 1.13
C GLN A 245 -30.92 -2.82 0.35
N ALA A 246 -31.08 -2.41 -0.91
CA ALA A 246 -29.96 -1.93 -1.72
C ALA A 246 -29.22 -0.76 -1.03
N ARG A 247 -29.98 0.14 -0.39
CA ARG A 247 -29.44 1.26 0.40
C ARG A 247 -28.63 0.82 1.62
N GLU A 248 -28.97 -0.30 2.27
CA GLU A 248 -28.20 -0.84 3.39
C GLU A 248 -26.78 -1.24 2.93
N LEU A 249 -26.70 -1.95 1.80
CA LEU A 249 -25.42 -2.34 1.20
C LEU A 249 -24.62 -1.11 0.76
N TRP A 250 -25.29 -0.17 0.07
CA TRP A 250 -24.67 1.06 -0.39
C TRP A 250 -24.12 1.91 0.76
N ASP A 251 -24.90 2.12 1.81
CA ASP A 251 -24.47 2.88 2.99
C ASP A 251 -23.29 2.21 3.69
N SER A 252 -23.22 0.88 3.70
CA SER A 252 -22.07 0.15 4.25
C SER A 252 -20.80 0.40 3.46
N ILE A 253 -20.88 0.36 2.12
CA ILE A 253 -19.76 0.70 1.21
C ILE A 253 -19.31 2.14 1.47
N MET A 254 -20.25 3.08 1.43
CA MET A 254 -19.94 4.50 1.53
C MET A 254 -19.32 4.86 2.89
N LYS A 255 -19.83 4.29 3.99
CA LYS A 255 -19.22 4.46 5.32
C LYS A 255 -17.81 3.89 5.37
N SER A 256 -17.59 2.68 4.84
CA SER A 256 -16.25 2.10 4.76
C SER A 256 -15.29 2.99 3.94
N ALA A 257 -15.70 3.42 2.75
CA ALA A 257 -14.89 4.28 1.90
C ALA A 257 -14.61 5.66 2.54
N TYR A 258 -15.58 6.22 3.27
CA TYR A 258 -15.43 7.51 3.94
C TYR A 258 -14.48 7.46 5.16
N ASP A 259 -14.58 6.40 5.97
CA ASP A 259 -13.81 6.24 7.21
C ASP A 259 -12.44 5.57 6.98
N PHE A 260 -12.31 4.72 5.96
CA PHE A 260 -11.14 3.86 5.72
C PHE A 260 -10.56 3.95 4.30
N ALA A 261 -11.08 4.84 3.43
CA ALA A 261 -10.69 5.03 2.03
C ALA A 261 -10.93 3.82 1.09
N GLU A 262 -11.55 2.75 1.58
CA GLU A 262 -11.82 1.51 0.84
C GLU A 262 -13.12 0.86 1.33
N PRO A 263 -13.84 0.07 0.50
CA PRO A 263 -13.49 -0.32 -0.87
C PRO A 263 -13.75 0.78 -1.89
N GLY A 264 -13.04 0.74 -3.01
CA GLY A 264 -13.39 1.50 -4.22
C GLY A 264 -14.64 0.93 -4.92
N ILE A 265 -15.11 1.61 -5.96
CA ILE A 265 -16.25 1.17 -6.78
C ILE A 265 -15.82 0.98 -8.23
N LEU A 266 -16.22 -0.15 -8.81
CA LEU A 266 -16.14 -0.43 -10.24
C LEU A 266 -17.56 -0.54 -10.81
N PHE A 267 -17.88 0.30 -11.79
CA PHE A 267 -19.17 0.26 -12.49
C PHE A 267 -19.07 -0.77 -13.61
N ILE A 268 -19.32 -2.05 -13.29
CA ILE A 268 -19.01 -3.19 -14.17
C ILE A 268 -19.79 -3.12 -15.49
N ASP A 269 -21.02 -2.60 -15.47
CA ASP A 269 -21.79 -2.42 -16.70
C ASP A 269 -21.21 -1.31 -17.57
N ASN A 270 -20.81 -0.17 -17.00
CA ASN A 270 -20.13 0.88 -17.76
C ASN A 270 -18.84 0.37 -18.39
N ILE A 271 -18.07 -0.46 -17.65
CA ILE A 271 -16.86 -1.13 -18.16
C ILE A 271 -17.19 -2.02 -19.37
N ASN A 272 -18.20 -2.89 -19.27
CA ASN A 272 -18.51 -3.86 -20.33
C ASN A 272 -19.27 -3.24 -21.52
N ASN A 273 -20.13 -2.25 -21.28
CA ASN A 273 -20.82 -1.51 -22.34
C ASN A 273 -19.83 -0.77 -23.25
N ASP A 274 -18.75 -0.24 -22.67
CA ASP A 274 -17.67 0.42 -23.40
C ASP A 274 -16.54 -0.51 -23.85
N ASN A 275 -16.60 -1.81 -23.54
CA ASN A 275 -15.56 -2.75 -23.92
C ASN A 275 -15.55 -2.97 -25.45
N ASN A 276 -14.43 -2.66 -26.10
CA ASN A 276 -14.29 -2.88 -27.54
C ASN A 276 -14.42 -4.34 -27.97
N LEU A 277 -14.19 -5.27 -27.04
CA LEU A 277 -14.27 -6.70 -27.27
C LEU A 277 -15.45 -7.36 -26.53
N TYR A 278 -16.55 -6.64 -26.29
CA TYR A 278 -17.76 -7.19 -25.63
C TYR A 278 -18.27 -8.51 -26.23
N TYR A 279 -17.96 -8.80 -27.50
CA TYR A 279 -18.34 -10.02 -28.21
C TYR A 279 -17.39 -11.21 -28.00
N ALA A 280 -16.23 -11.01 -27.38
CA ALA A 280 -15.18 -12.01 -27.20
C ALA A 280 -14.77 -12.22 -25.73
N GLU A 281 -15.25 -11.37 -24.82
CA GLU A 281 -14.89 -11.41 -23.41
C GLU A 281 -15.91 -10.68 -22.53
N THR A 282 -15.78 -10.90 -21.22
CA THR A 282 -16.49 -10.14 -20.19
C THR A 282 -15.50 -9.78 -19.09
N ILE A 283 -15.55 -8.54 -18.62
CA ILE A 283 -14.62 -8.00 -17.64
C ILE A 283 -15.30 -7.95 -16.28
N ALA A 284 -14.71 -8.63 -15.28
CA ALA A 284 -15.21 -8.65 -13.91
C ALA A 284 -14.24 -8.04 -12.89
N ALA A 285 -12.99 -7.75 -13.30
CA ALA A 285 -11.97 -7.18 -12.44
C ALA A 285 -11.07 -6.20 -13.20
N THR A 286 -10.19 -5.55 -12.45
CA THR A 286 -9.21 -4.59 -12.95
C THR A 286 -7.84 -4.89 -12.36
N ASN A 287 -6.80 -4.34 -12.97
CA ASN A 287 -5.47 -4.27 -12.38
C ASN A 287 -5.45 -3.53 -11.01
N PRO A 288 -4.35 -3.60 -10.23
CA PRO A 288 -4.22 -2.96 -8.91
C PRO A 288 -4.62 -1.48 -8.80
N CYS A 289 -4.50 -0.72 -9.88
CA CYS A 289 -4.71 0.73 -9.88
C CYS A 289 -6.07 1.17 -10.44
N GLY A 290 -6.85 0.27 -11.07
CA GLY A 290 -8.22 0.56 -11.53
C GLY A 290 -8.34 1.17 -12.93
N GLU A 291 -7.24 1.49 -13.60
CA GLU A 291 -7.19 2.07 -14.94
C GLU A 291 -7.27 1.05 -16.08
N GLN A 292 -7.05 -0.23 -15.77
CA GLN A 292 -7.12 -1.35 -16.73
C GLN A 292 -8.13 -2.40 -16.26
N PRO A 293 -9.42 -2.22 -16.57
CA PRO A 293 -10.38 -3.31 -16.56
C PRO A 293 -9.91 -4.35 -17.58
N LEU A 294 -9.66 -5.58 -17.13
CA LEU A 294 -9.02 -6.61 -17.95
C LEU A 294 -9.78 -7.94 -17.85
N PRO A 295 -9.86 -8.71 -18.95
CA PRO A 295 -10.34 -10.08 -18.91
C PRO A 295 -9.37 -10.98 -18.13
N PRO A 296 -9.78 -12.22 -17.79
CA PRO A 296 -8.86 -13.25 -17.30
C PRO A 296 -7.56 -13.33 -18.11
N TYR A 297 -6.43 -13.32 -17.41
CA TYR A 297 -5.07 -13.29 -17.95
C TYR A 297 -4.68 -12.05 -18.77
N GLY A 298 -5.56 -11.04 -18.85
CA GLY A 298 -5.28 -9.79 -19.56
C GLY A 298 -4.11 -9.02 -18.95
N CYS A 299 -3.45 -8.20 -19.77
CA CYS A 299 -2.23 -7.48 -19.42
C CYS A 299 -2.37 -5.96 -19.54
N CYS A 300 -1.59 -5.25 -18.71
CA CYS A 300 -1.50 -3.79 -18.63
C CYS A 300 -0.15 -3.32 -19.18
N ASP A 301 -0.09 -3.07 -20.49
CA ASP A 301 1.04 -2.45 -21.18
C ASP A 301 0.80 -0.94 -21.33
N LEU A 302 1.65 -0.10 -20.73
CA LEU A 302 1.35 1.32 -20.53
C LEU A 302 2.50 2.22 -20.98
N GLY A 303 2.16 3.40 -21.47
CA GLY A 303 3.13 4.44 -21.82
C GLY A 303 2.57 5.84 -21.71
N PRO A 304 2.95 6.62 -20.68
CA PRO A 304 2.48 7.99 -20.54
C PRO A 304 3.29 9.00 -21.37
N ILE A 305 2.60 10.01 -21.89
CA ILE A 305 3.18 11.18 -22.57
C ILE A 305 3.20 12.38 -21.61
N ILE A 306 4.35 13.04 -21.49
CA ILE A 306 4.55 14.20 -20.60
C ILE A 306 4.00 15.47 -21.27
N LEU A 307 2.82 15.92 -20.85
CA LEU A 307 2.08 17.02 -21.52
C LEU A 307 2.80 18.37 -21.46
N THR A 308 3.56 18.64 -20.41
CA THR A 308 4.27 19.92 -20.23
C THR A 308 5.29 20.20 -21.34
N LYS A 309 5.83 19.15 -21.99
CA LYS A 309 6.76 19.28 -23.13
C LYS A 309 6.08 19.77 -24.42
N PHE A 310 4.75 19.73 -24.47
CA PHE A 310 3.95 20.17 -25.61
C PHE A 310 3.35 21.56 -25.40
N VAL A 311 3.64 22.25 -24.29
CA VAL A 311 3.24 23.65 -24.11
C VAL A 311 4.28 24.57 -24.74
N ARG A 312 3.83 25.49 -25.60
CA ARG A 312 4.64 26.56 -26.22
C ARG A 312 4.32 27.88 -25.54
N ASP A 313 5.34 28.74 -25.42
CA ASP A 313 5.20 30.09 -24.88
C ASP A 313 4.51 30.12 -23.50
N ALA A 314 4.87 29.15 -22.65
CA ALA A 314 4.29 28.97 -21.32
C ALA A 314 4.30 30.25 -20.49
N PHE A 315 3.20 30.50 -19.76
CA PHE A 315 3.00 31.68 -18.91
C PHE A 315 2.96 33.03 -19.66
N THR A 316 2.81 33.04 -20.99
CA THR A 316 2.54 34.25 -21.78
C THR A 316 1.13 34.24 -22.37
N PRO A 317 0.61 35.39 -22.84
CA PRO A 317 -0.68 35.45 -23.54
C PRO A 317 -0.76 34.59 -24.82
N GLU A 318 0.39 34.21 -25.40
CA GLU A 318 0.52 33.37 -26.59
C GLU A 318 0.67 31.87 -26.26
N ALA A 319 0.56 31.50 -24.97
CA ALA A 319 0.69 30.13 -24.51
C ALA A 319 -0.31 29.22 -25.24
N ARG A 320 0.19 28.11 -25.79
CA ARG A 320 -0.65 27.15 -26.53
C ARG A 320 -0.12 25.73 -26.44
N PHE A 321 -1.02 24.77 -26.63
CA PHE A 321 -0.68 23.35 -26.69
C PHE A 321 -0.33 22.96 -28.14
N ASP A 322 0.83 22.34 -28.34
CA ASP A 322 1.34 21.86 -29.63
C ASP A 322 0.69 20.51 -29.99
N VAL A 323 -0.53 20.60 -30.52
CA VAL A 323 -1.36 19.45 -30.87
C VAL A 323 -0.68 18.55 -31.91
N ASP A 324 0.02 19.13 -32.90
CA ASP A 324 0.63 18.35 -33.98
C ASP A 324 1.82 17.54 -33.49
N ALA A 325 2.70 18.14 -32.67
CA ALA A 325 3.79 17.41 -32.02
C ALA A 325 3.24 16.32 -31.09
N PHE A 326 2.16 16.60 -30.34
CA PHE A 326 1.53 15.62 -29.46
C PHE A 326 0.97 14.42 -30.23
N ARG A 327 0.22 14.66 -31.31
CA ARG A 327 -0.32 13.60 -32.18
C ARG A 327 0.79 12.74 -32.79
N ALA A 328 1.87 13.36 -33.26
CA ALA A 328 3.03 12.63 -33.77
C ALA A 328 3.66 11.73 -32.71
N ALA A 329 3.76 12.23 -31.47
CA ALA A 329 4.31 11.46 -30.35
C ALA A 329 3.41 10.27 -29.96
N VAL A 330 2.09 10.48 -29.93
CA VAL A 330 1.09 9.42 -29.72
C VAL A 330 1.21 8.32 -30.78
N ALA A 331 1.36 8.68 -32.05
CA ALA A 331 1.43 7.70 -33.13
C ALA A 331 2.65 6.78 -33.01
N ILE A 332 3.82 7.34 -32.66
CA ILE A 332 5.03 6.53 -32.41
C ILE A 332 4.89 5.72 -31.12
N GLN A 333 4.25 6.27 -30.09
CA GLN A 333 4.00 5.57 -28.83
C GLN A 333 3.18 4.30 -29.03
N VAL A 334 2.15 4.33 -29.89
CA VAL A 334 1.34 3.13 -30.22
C VAL A 334 2.20 2.00 -30.76
N ARG A 335 3.12 2.28 -31.72
CA ARG A 335 4.05 1.26 -32.23
C ARG A 335 5.02 0.79 -31.16
N MET A 336 5.54 1.71 -30.35
CA MET A 336 6.49 1.37 -29.29
C MET A 336 5.87 0.38 -28.30
N LEU A 337 4.63 0.60 -27.87
CA LEU A 337 3.89 -0.32 -27.00
C LEU A 337 3.50 -1.62 -27.72
N ASP A 338 3.09 -1.58 -29.00
CA ASP A 338 2.85 -2.81 -29.77
C ASP A 338 4.09 -3.74 -29.77
N ASN A 339 5.30 -3.16 -29.86
CA ASN A 339 6.55 -3.93 -29.78
C ASN A 339 6.88 -4.41 -28.37
N VAL A 340 6.42 -3.74 -27.30
CA VAL A 340 6.61 -4.22 -25.92
C VAL A 340 5.94 -5.58 -25.72
N LEU A 341 4.77 -5.79 -26.32
CA LEU A 341 4.04 -7.07 -26.24
C LEU A 341 4.85 -8.25 -26.82
N ASP A 342 5.69 -7.98 -27.81
CA ASP A 342 6.55 -8.99 -28.45
C ASP A 342 7.92 -9.10 -27.75
N ALA A 343 8.44 -7.99 -27.19
CA ALA A 343 9.72 -7.97 -26.48
C ALA A 343 9.65 -8.55 -25.06
N THR A 344 8.48 -8.54 -24.42
CA THR A 344 8.34 -8.87 -23.01
C THR A 344 8.50 -10.37 -22.72
N VAL A 345 9.07 -10.67 -21.56
CA VAL A 345 9.11 -12.04 -21.03
C VAL A 345 7.82 -12.33 -20.26
N TRP A 346 6.92 -13.10 -20.87
CA TRP A 346 5.63 -13.45 -20.28
C TRP A 346 5.78 -14.36 -19.03
N PRO A 347 5.19 -13.98 -17.88
CA PRO A 347 5.19 -14.83 -16.69
C PRO A 347 4.50 -16.17 -16.92
N LEU A 348 3.36 -16.16 -17.61
CA LEU A 348 2.54 -17.34 -17.89
C LEU A 348 2.24 -17.47 -19.40
N PRO A 349 2.17 -18.71 -19.94
CA PRO A 349 1.73 -18.95 -21.32
C PRO A 349 0.33 -18.41 -21.63
N GLU A 350 -0.58 -18.45 -20.65
CA GLU A 350 -1.96 -17.99 -20.76
C GLU A 350 -2.01 -16.47 -20.97
N GLN A 351 -1.20 -15.72 -20.22
CA GLN A 351 -1.05 -14.26 -20.40
C GLN A 351 -0.45 -13.92 -21.77
N HIS A 352 0.54 -14.70 -22.21
CA HIS A 352 1.11 -14.53 -23.56
C HIS A 352 0.05 -14.74 -24.64
N LYS A 353 -0.71 -15.83 -24.56
CA LYS A 353 -1.76 -16.15 -25.53
C LYS A 353 -2.82 -15.05 -25.57
N GLU A 354 -3.30 -14.62 -24.41
CA GLU A 354 -4.31 -13.57 -24.28
C GLU A 354 -3.83 -12.25 -24.91
N SER A 355 -2.58 -11.87 -24.64
CA SER A 355 -1.95 -10.71 -25.27
C SER A 355 -1.86 -10.85 -26.79
N GLN A 356 -1.37 -11.99 -27.31
CA GLN A 356 -1.21 -12.16 -28.76
C GLN A 356 -2.55 -12.16 -29.51
N GLN A 357 -3.63 -12.59 -28.87
CA GLN A 357 -4.97 -12.59 -29.47
C GLN A 357 -5.61 -11.20 -29.57
N LYS A 358 -5.25 -10.27 -28.68
CA LYS A 358 -5.98 -8.99 -28.49
C LYS A 358 -5.10 -7.73 -28.57
N ARG A 359 -3.79 -7.88 -28.36
CA ARG A 359 -2.75 -6.86 -28.43
C ARG A 359 -3.10 -5.55 -27.71
N ARG A 360 -3.53 -5.65 -26.45
CA ARG A 360 -3.97 -4.51 -25.62
C ARG A 360 -2.78 -3.65 -25.22
N ILE A 361 -2.92 -2.34 -25.41
CA ILE A 361 -1.97 -1.32 -24.94
C ILE A 361 -2.72 -0.17 -24.27
N GLY A 362 -2.01 0.70 -23.56
CA GLY A 362 -2.57 1.86 -22.88
C GLY A 362 -1.64 3.07 -22.99
N VAL A 363 -1.83 3.83 -24.05
CA VAL A 363 -1.28 5.18 -24.18
C VAL A 363 -2.05 6.10 -23.24
N GLY A 364 -1.30 6.79 -22.39
CA GLY A 364 -1.83 7.76 -21.45
C GLY A 364 -1.01 9.03 -21.47
N PHE A 365 -1.24 9.88 -20.48
CA PHE A 365 -0.43 11.07 -20.30
C PHE A 365 -0.24 11.41 -18.83
N THR A 366 0.72 12.30 -18.56
CA THR A 366 0.99 12.85 -17.24
C THR A 366 1.23 14.35 -17.35
N GLY A 367 1.07 15.07 -16.24
CA GLY A 367 1.32 16.51 -16.17
C GLY A 367 0.18 17.34 -16.73
N LEU A 368 -1.07 16.84 -16.70
CA LEU A 368 -2.21 17.62 -17.17
C LEU A 368 -2.39 18.90 -16.36
N GLY A 369 -2.33 18.81 -15.03
CA GLY A 369 -2.47 19.99 -14.18
C GLY A 369 -1.41 21.06 -14.45
N ASP A 370 -0.16 20.65 -14.55
CA ASP A 370 0.96 21.54 -14.90
C ASP A 370 0.80 22.14 -16.30
N ALA A 371 0.39 21.34 -17.28
CA ALA A 371 0.20 21.83 -18.64
C ALA A 371 -0.90 22.90 -18.69
N LEU A 372 -2.01 22.72 -17.95
CA LEU A 372 -3.05 23.75 -17.83
C LEU A 372 -2.53 25.01 -17.15
N ILE A 373 -1.77 24.88 -16.06
CA ILE A 373 -1.14 26.02 -15.36
C ILE A 373 -0.21 26.79 -16.31
N MET A 374 0.63 26.09 -17.07
CA MET A 374 1.54 26.67 -18.06
C MET A 374 0.80 27.37 -19.22
N LEU A 375 -0.44 26.95 -19.51
CA LEU A 375 -1.35 27.61 -20.45
C LEU A 375 -2.13 28.78 -19.83
N GLY A 376 -1.95 29.06 -18.53
CA GLY A 376 -2.71 30.08 -17.81
C GLY A 376 -4.16 29.68 -17.48
N LEU A 377 -4.48 28.38 -17.51
CA LEU A 377 -5.81 27.85 -17.27
C LEU A 377 -5.91 27.20 -15.87
N LYS A 378 -6.95 27.57 -15.11
CA LYS A 378 -7.29 26.86 -13.86
C LYS A 378 -7.81 25.47 -14.18
N TYR A 379 -7.30 24.45 -13.48
CA TYR A 379 -7.72 23.06 -13.66
C TYR A 379 -9.24 22.87 -13.55
N ASN A 380 -9.87 23.50 -12.55
CA ASN A 380 -11.30 23.42 -12.23
C ASN A 380 -12.18 24.46 -12.97
N SER A 381 -11.62 25.25 -13.89
CA SER A 381 -12.42 26.14 -14.73
C SER A 381 -13.00 25.42 -15.94
N ASP A 382 -14.11 25.91 -16.49
CA ASP A 382 -14.70 25.39 -17.74
C ASP A 382 -13.67 25.30 -18.87
N ALA A 383 -12.81 26.33 -19.00
CA ALA A 383 -11.74 26.35 -20.00
C ALA A 383 -10.67 25.27 -19.75
N GLY A 384 -10.28 25.04 -18.49
CA GLY A 384 -9.34 23.98 -18.11
C GLY A 384 -9.90 22.58 -18.36
N VAL A 385 -11.16 22.35 -17.98
CA VAL A 385 -11.90 21.11 -18.24
C VAL A 385 -12.02 20.85 -19.75
N GLN A 386 -12.41 21.86 -20.53
CA GLN A 386 -12.50 21.76 -21.99
C GLN A 386 -11.14 21.50 -22.66
N GLN A 387 -10.06 22.08 -22.14
CA GLN A 387 -8.72 21.82 -22.63
C GLN A 387 -8.28 20.37 -22.34
N GLY A 388 -8.60 19.84 -21.15
CA GLY A 388 -8.39 18.43 -20.82
C GLY A 388 -9.14 17.48 -21.75
N GLU A 389 -10.41 17.80 -22.06
CA GLU A 389 -11.21 17.08 -23.06
C GLU A 389 -10.55 17.10 -24.45
N THR A 390 -10.07 18.27 -24.87
CA THR A 390 -9.43 18.47 -26.18
C THR A 390 -8.14 17.65 -26.32
N ILE A 391 -7.31 17.62 -25.29
CA ILE A 391 -6.08 16.81 -25.24
C ILE A 391 -6.44 15.31 -25.33
N ALA A 392 -7.41 14.85 -24.53
CA ALA A 392 -7.84 13.45 -24.54
C ALA A 392 -8.40 13.02 -25.91
N ARG A 393 -9.18 13.89 -26.56
CA ARG A 393 -9.69 13.68 -27.92
C ARG A 393 -8.57 13.54 -28.94
N HIS A 394 -7.59 14.44 -28.92
CA HIS A 394 -6.45 14.37 -29.83
C HIS A 394 -5.60 13.11 -29.62
N MET A 395 -5.43 12.68 -28.37
CA MET A 395 -4.76 11.41 -28.05
C MET A 395 -5.52 10.22 -28.64
N ARG A 396 -6.84 10.15 -28.41
CA ARG A 396 -7.68 9.07 -28.94
C ARG A 396 -7.59 8.97 -30.46
N ASP A 397 -7.82 10.08 -31.14
CA ASP A 397 -7.87 10.09 -32.61
C ASP A 397 -6.52 9.68 -33.21
N ALA A 398 -5.41 10.20 -32.68
CA ALA A 398 -4.08 9.84 -33.14
C ALA A 398 -3.72 8.38 -32.86
N ALA A 399 -4.09 7.85 -31.69
CA ALA A 399 -3.79 6.48 -31.33
C ALA A 399 -4.53 5.48 -32.22
N TYR A 400 -5.84 5.68 -32.43
CA TYR A 400 -6.65 4.80 -33.27
C TYR A 400 -6.18 4.83 -34.73
N LEU A 401 -5.88 6.01 -35.28
CA LEU A 401 -5.31 6.13 -36.63
C LEU A 401 -3.95 5.43 -36.72
N ALA A 402 -3.07 5.60 -35.74
CA ALA A 402 -1.77 4.93 -35.74
C ALA A 402 -1.88 3.40 -35.68
N SER A 403 -2.85 2.87 -34.94
CA SER A 403 -3.08 1.42 -34.88
C SER A 403 -3.72 0.88 -36.16
N VAL A 404 -4.48 1.69 -36.90
CA VAL A 404 -4.91 1.35 -38.27
C VAL A 404 -3.69 1.30 -39.22
N GLU A 405 -2.80 2.29 -39.16
CA GLU A 405 -1.56 2.26 -39.96
C GLU A 405 -0.68 1.04 -39.62
N LEU A 406 -0.61 0.66 -38.34
CA LEU A 406 0.03 -0.60 -37.95
C LEU A 406 -0.70 -1.83 -38.48
N ALA A 407 -2.03 -1.82 -38.56
CA ALA A 407 -2.78 -2.94 -39.12
C ALA A 407 -2.50 -3.12 -40.61
N LYS A 408 -2.35 -2.01 -41.36
CA LYS A 408 -1.94 -2.02 -42.78
C LYS A 408 -0.58 -2.70 -42.97
N GLU A 409 0.36 -2.49 -42.03
CA GLU A 409 1.72 -3.04 -42.12
C GLU A 409 1.85 -4.46 -41.53
N LYS A 410 1.31 -4.68 -40.33
CA LYS A 410 1.55 -5.87 -39.49
C LYS A 410 0.31 -6.76 -39.34
N GLY A 411 -0.83 -6.36 -39.90
CA GLY A 411 -2.13 -7.03 -39.75
C GLY A 411 -2.87 -6.62 -38.47
N ALA A 412 -4.21 -6.72 -38.51
CA ALA A 412 -5.07 -6.51 -37.35
C ALA A 412 -4.83 -7.54 -36.23
N PHE A 413 -5.28 -7.26 -35.00
CA PHE A 413 -5.22 -8.27 -33.94
C PHE A 413 -6.08 -9.50 -34.29
N PRO A 414 -5.68 -10.72 -33.87
CA PRO A 414 -6.32 -11.96 -34.33
C PRO A 414 -7.83 -12.10 -34.09
N LEU A 415 -8.36 -11.57 -32.98
CA LEU A 415 -9.80 -11.65 -32.66
C LEU A 415 -10.64 -10.52 -33.26
N PHE A 416 -10.07 -9.71 -34.16
CA PHE A 416 -10.78 -8.58 -34.74
C PHE A 416 -11.94 -9.02 -35.64
N ASP A 417 -13.14 -8.57 -35.29
CA ASP A 417 -14.34 -8.66 -36.12
C ASP A 417 -14.83 -7.22 -36.36
N ALA A 418 -14.73 -6.73 -37.60
CA ALA A 418 -14.94 -5.32 -37.91
C ALA A 418 -16.34 -4.82 -37.54
N ASP A 419 -17.37 -5.61 -37.83
CA ASP A 419 -18.76 -5.22 -37.58
C ASP A 419 -19.06 -5.20 -36.08
N LYS A 420 -18.62 -6.24 -35.34
CA LYS A 420 -18.82 -6.28 -33.89
C LYS A 420 -17.96 -5.26 -33.17
N TYR A 421 -16.71 -5.08 -33.59
CA TYR A 421 -15.80 -4.08 -33.01
C TYR A 421 -16.36 -2.67 -33.16
N LEU A 422 -16.83 -2.29 -34.36
CA LEU A 422 -17.42 -0.97 -34.63
C LEU A 422 -18.84 -0.77 -34.08
N ALA A 423 -19.41 -1.84 -33.50
CA ALA A 423 -20.67 -1.83 -32.77
C ALA A 423 -20.47 -1.76 -31.25
N SER A 424 -19.24 -1.77 -30.72
CA SER A 424 -18.99 -1.58 -29.28
C SER A 424 -19.42 -0.18 -28.82
N GLY A 425 -19.78 -0.03 -27.54
CA GLY A 425 -20.22 1.26 -27.01
C GLY A 425 -19.18 2.37 -27.20
N PHE A 426 -17.90 2.05 -27.05
CA PHE A 426 -16.81 3.02 -27.24
C PHE A 426 -16.58 3.38 -28.72
N THR A 427 -16.49 2.39 -29.62
CA THR A 427 -16.15 2.66 -31.03
C THR A 427 -17.27 3.34 -31.80
N GLN A 428 -18.53 3.19 -31.36
CA GLN A 428 -19.65 3.95 -31.90
C GLN A 428 -19.46 5.47 -31.74
N ARG A 429 -18.67 5.91 -30.75
CA ARG A 429 -18.36 7.33 -30.51
C ARG A 429 -17.14 7.83 -31.27
N LEU A 430 -16.44 6.96 -32.01
CA LEU A 430 -15.33 7.38 -32.85
C LEU A 430 -15.84 8.22 -34.04
N PRO A 431 -15.07 9.22 -34.50
CA PRO A 431 -15.38 9.93 -35.74
C PRO A 431 -15.57 8.97 -36.91
N GLU A 432 -16.54 9.25 -37.78
CA GLU A 432 -16.87 8.35 -38.90
C GLU A 432 -15.67 8.08 -39.83
N ALA A 433 -14.80 9.08 -40.03
CA ALA A 433 -13.57 8.90 -40.79
C ALA A 433 -12.65 7.82 -40.19
N ILE A 434 -12.51 7.76 -38.87
CA ILE A 434 -11.71 6.73 -38.18
C ILE A 434 -12.40 5.38 -38.27
N ARG A 435 -13.74 5.34 -38.11
CA ARG A 435 -14.52 4.10 -38.24
C ARG A 435 -14.42 3.51 -39.65
N ALA A 436 -14.42 4.35 -40.68
CA ALA A 436 -14.23 3.94 -42.06
C ALA A 436 -12.83 3.33 -42.30
N GLU A 437 -11.78 3.95 -41.77
CA GLU A 437 -10.41 3.41 -41.85
C GLU A 437 -10.28 2.06 -41.13
N ILE A 438 -10.84 1.92 -39.91
CA ILE A 438 -10.87 0.64 -39.18
C ILE A 438 -11.62 -0.43 -39.97
N ARG A 439 -12.75 -0.09 -40.60
CA ARG A 439 -13.52 -1.04 -41.42
C ARG A 439 -12.73 -1.49 -42.66
N ALA A 440 -12.03 -0.56 -43.30
CA ALA A 440 -11.30 -0.84 -44.54
C ALA A 440 -10.01 -1.63 -44.32
N HIS A 441 -9.32 -1.38 -43.19
CA HIS A 441 -7.94 -1.84 -43.00
C HIS A 441 -7.72 -2.67 -41.72
N GLY A 442 -8.72 -2.74 -40.85
CA GLY A 442 -8.60 -3.31 -39.52
C GLY A 442 -7.83 -2.42 -38.54
N ILE A 443 -7.62 -2.93 -37.33
CA ILE A 443 -6.88 -2.24 -36.27
C ILE A 443 -5.91 -3.20 -35.57
N ARG A 444 -4.69 -2.76 -35.27
CA ARG A 444 -3.62 -3.62 -34.74
C ARG A 444 -3.85 -3.99 -33.28
N ASN A 445 -4.46 -3.11 -32.50
CA ASN A 445 -4.60 -3.21 -31.05
C ASN A 445 -6.08 -3.10 -30.68
N SER A 446 -6.58 -3.99 -29.81
CA SER A 446 -8.01 -3.95 -29.44
C SER A 446 -8.39 -2.75 -28.57
N HIS A 447 -7.48 -2.33 -27.70
CA HIS A 447 -7.60 -1.21 -26.78
C HIS A 447 -6.28 -0.44 -26.80
N LEU A 448 -6.36 0.88 -26.67
CA LEU A 448 -5.25 1.78 -26.93
C LEU A 448 -4.99 2.80 -25.84
N LEU A 449 -5.95 3.11 -24.97
CA LEU A 449 -5.95 4.35 -24.20
C LEU A 449 -6.25 4.08 -22.73
N SER A 450 -5.37 4.59 -21.84
CA SER A 450 -5.53 4.40 -20.40
C SER A 450 -4.88 5.54 -19.62
N ILE A 451 -5.57 6.06 -18.60
CA ILE A 451 -5.00 7.07 -17.71
C ILE A 451 -4.54 6.38 -16.43
N ALA A 452 -3.25 6.02 -16.41
CA ALA A 452 -2.60 5.36 -15.29
C ALA A 452 -2.09 6.36 -14.23
N PRO A 453 -1.88 5.92 -12.98
CA PRO A 453 -1.16 6.73 -12.01
C PRO A 453 0.33 6.75 -12.37
N THR A 454 0.89 7.94 -12.54
CA THR A 454 2.26 8.11 -13.02
C THR A 454 3.27 8.55 -11.96
N GLY A 455 2.93 8.49 -10.66
CA GLY A 455 3.72 9.04 -9.56
C GLY A 455 5.25 8.87 -9.61
N THR A 456 5.76 7.67 -9.88
CA THR A 456 7.22 7.45 -9.93
C THR A 456 7.83 7.90 -11.26
N VAL A 457 7.12 7.75 -12.39
CA VAL A 457 7.64 8.14 -13.71
C VAL A 457 7.56 9.65 -13.91
N SER A 458 6.52 10.33 -13.40
CA SER A 458 6.44 11.80 -13.40
C SER A 458 7.58 12.41 -12.60
N LEU A 459 7.88 11.86 -11.42
CA LEU A 459 9.00 12.31 -10.62
C LEU A 459 10.33 12.12 -11.36
N ALA A 460 10.58 10.95 -11.94
CA ALA A 460 11.87 10.65 -12.58
C ALA A 460 12.08 11.35 -13.93
N PHE A 461 11.04 11.43 -14.78
CA PHE A 461 11.16 11.82 -16.18
C PHE A 461 10.45 13.14 -16.53
N ALA A 462 9.53 13.59 -15.67
CA ALA A 462 8.76 14.82 -15.87
C ALA A 462 9.03 15.88 -14.80
N ASP A 463 10.16 15.77 -14.09
CA ASP A 463 10.59 16.76 -13.10
C ASP A 463 9.52 17.06 -12.03
N ASN A 464 8.81 16.01 -11.59
CA ASN A 464 7.71 16.09 -10.63
C ASN A 464 6.49 16.90 -11.11
N ALA A 465 6.19 16.87 -12.41
CA ALA A 465 4.86 17.26 -12.88
C ALA A 465 3.77 16.37 -12.26
N SER A 466 2.55 16.91 -12.16
CA SER A 466 1.33 16.24 -11.72
C SER A 466 1.10 14.89 -12.40
N ASN A 467 0.40 14.00 -11.69
CA ASN A 467 0.30 12.60 -12.06
C ASN A 467 -0.93 12.33 -12.93
N GLY A 468 -0.77 11.71 -14.08
CA GLY A 468 -1.92 11.36 -14.93
C GLY A 468 -2.71 12.60 -15.32
N ILE A 469 -4.01 12.56 -14.98
CA ILE A 469 -4.93 13.70 -15.08
C ILE A 469 -5.07 14.48 -13.77
N GLU A 470 -4.30 14.21 -12.72
CA GLU A 470 -4.39 14.92 -11.44
C GLU A 470 -3.99 16.41 -11.56
N PRO A 471 -4.59 17.32 -10.76
CA PRO A 471 -3.98 18.61 -10.48
C PRO A 471 -2.70 18.41 -9.63
N PRO A 472 -1.79 19.39 -9.57
CA PRO A 472 -0.68 19.35 -8.63
C PRO A 472 -1.18 19.22 -7.19
N PHE A 473 -0.55 18.36 -6.39
CA PHE A 473 -0.97 18.15 -5.01
C PHE A 473 -0.67 19.36 -4.12
N SER A 474 0.55 19.89 -4.23
CA SER A 474 1.06 21.08 -3.56
C SER A 474 2.25 21.62 -4.38
N TRP A 475 2.56 22.91 -4.25
CA TRP A 475 3.69 23.54 -4.94
C TRP A 475 5.04 23.09 -4.39
N THR A 476 5.11 22.88 -3.08
CA THR A 476 6.28 22.35 -2.38
C THR A 476 5.84 21.37 -1.30
N TYR A 477 6.61 20.30 -1.11
CA TYR A 477 6.39 19.34 -0.02
C TYR A 477 7.69 18.60 0.33
N ASN A 478 7.77 18.10 1.55
CA ASN A 478 8.91 17.33 2.00
C ASN A 478 8.69 15.84 1.71
N ARG A 479 9.67 15.21 1.06
CA ARG A 479 9.66 13.78 0.80
C ARG A 479 10.81 13.10 1.54
N LYS A 480 10.45 12.18 2.43
CA LYS A 480 11.38 11.24 3.06
C LYS A 480 11.59 10.06 2.12
N LYS A 481 12.84 9.80 1.75
CA LYS A 481 13.26 8.66 0.94
C LYS A 481 14.18 7.79 1.77
N ARG A 482 13.88 6.50 1.85
CA ARG A 482 14.77 5.52 2.47
C ARG A 482 15.97 5.28 1.54
N THR A 483 17.18 5.40 2.05
CA THR A 483 18.41 5.14 1.30
C THR A 483 18.77 3.66 1.34
N ALA A 484 19.62 3.19 0.41
CA ALA A 484 19.97 1.78 0.26
C ALA A 484 20.69 1.18 1.49
N ASP A 485 21.36 2.00 2.29
CA ASP A 485 21.96 1.68 3.59
C ASP A 485 20.94 1.60 4.75
N GLY A 486 19.67 1.89 4.46
CA GLY A 486 18.58 1.91 5.42
C GLY A 486 18.46 3.21 6.23
N GLY A 487 19.20 4.27 5.85
CA GLY A 487 19.00 5.64 6.32
C GLY A 487 17.80 6.33 5.67
N ASN A 488 17.66 7.65 5.89
CA ASN A 488 16.61 8.46 5.27
C ASN A 488 17.18 9.79 4.74
N SER A 489 17.01 10.05 3.45
CA SER A 489 17.23 11.35 2.83
C SER A 489 15.94 12.17 2.82
N HIS A 490 16.04 13.46 3.08
CA HIS A 490 14.92 14.40 3.01
C HIS A 490 15.13 15.32 1.81
N TYR A 491 14.10 15.41 0.98
CA TYR A 491 14.10 16.29 -0.19
C TYR A 491 12.95 17.27 -0.07
N THR A 492 13.23 18.55 -0.26
CA THR A 492 12.19 19.49 -0.69
C THR A 492 11.91 19.19 -2.15
N VAL A 493 10.68 18.79 -2.44
CA VAL A 493 10.21 18.52 -3.79
C VAL A 493 9.30 19.66 -4.20
N GLU A 494 9.53 20.20 -5.38
CA GLU A 494 8.74 21.26 -5.96
C GLU A 494 7.97 20.74 -7.18
N ASP A 495 6.80 21.31 -7.43
CA ASP A 495 6.00 21.08 -8.64
C ASP A 495 6.69 21.64 -9.89
N HIS A 496 6.52 20.99 -11.05
CA HIS A 496 7.24 21.39 -12.27
C HIS A 496 6.80 22.76 -12.79
N ALA A 497 5.50 22.99 -12.98
CA ALA A 497 4.98 24.27 -13.45
C ALA A 497 5.35 25.41 -12.50
N TYR A 498 5.30 25.17 -11.19
CA TYR A 498 5.77 26.11 -10.18
C TYR A 498 7.23 26.52 -10.39
N ARG A 499 8.15 25.55 -10.56
CA ARG A 499 9.57 25.85 -10.80
C ARG A 499 9.79 26.64 -12.10
N VAL A 500 9.11 26.25 -13.18
CA VAL A 500 9.21 26.96 -14.47
C VAL A 500 8.76 28.41 -14.32
N PHE A 501 7.62 28.64 -13.65
CA PHE A 501 7.12 30.00 -13.40
C PHE A 501 8.11 30.84 -12.58
N LYS A 502 8.61 30.31 -11.47
CA LYS A 502 9.59 31.01 -10.63
C LYS A 502 10.91 31.32 -11.34
N ALA A 503 11.34 30.42 -12.22
CA ALA A 503 12.53 30.66 -13.05
C ALA A 503 12.33 31.76 -14.10
N MET A 504 11.11 31.92 -14.62
CA MET A 504 10.77 32.93 -15.63
C MET A 504 10.47 34.30 -15.05
N HIS A 505 9.79 34.35 -13.89
CA HIS A 505 9.26 35.60 -13.32
C HIS A 505 9.96 36.04 -12.02
N GLY A 506 10.83 35.20 -11.45
CA GLY A 506 11.54 35.44 -10.20
C GLY A 506 10.96 34.67 -9.02
N ALA A 507 11.81 34.36 -8.03
CA ALA A 507 11.45 33.54 -6.86
C ALA A 507 10.29 34.14 -6.04
N ASP A 508 10.23 35.47 -5.95
CA ASP A 508 9.21 36.20 -5.17
C ASP A 508 7.97 36.58 -6.00
N ALA A 509 7.90 36.20 -7.29
CA ALA A 509 6.77 36.52 -8.13
C ALA A 509 5.47 35.91 -7.56
N PRO A 510 4.37 36.69 -7.45
CA PRO A 510 3.09 36.15 -7.00
C PRO A 510 2.58 35.11 -7.99
N LEU A 511 2.00 34.02 -7.48
CA LEU A 511 1.44 32.97 -8.32
C LEU A 511 0.15 33.49 -8.99
N PRO A 512 0.02 33.36 -10.33
CA PRO A 512 -1.21 33.67 -11.04
C PRO A 512 -2.37 32.81 -10.58
N GLU A 513 -3.58 33.25 -10.88
CA GLU A 513 -4.80 32.53 -10.54
C GLU A 513 -4.88 31.10 -11.10
N ALA A 514 -4.13 30.76 -12.16
CA ALA A 514 -4.09 29.42 -12.73
C ALA A 514 -3.55 28.35 -11.75
N PHE A 515 -2.74 28.75 -10.76
CA PHE A 515 -2.18 27.87 -9.75
C PHE A 515 -3.24 27.45 -8.72
N VAL A 516 -3.94 26.36 -9.03
CA VAL A 516 -4.90 25.70 -8.13
C VAL A 516 -4.38 24.30 -7.79
N SER A 517 -4.19 24.03 -6.51
CA SER A 517 -3.74 22.72 -6.02
C SER A 517 -4.93 21.79 -5.76
N ALA A 518 -4.65 20.48 -5.67
CA ALA A 518 -5.64 19.46 -5.37
C ALA A 518 -6.37 19.69 -4.03
N LEU A 519 -5.73 20.37 -3.08
CA LEU A 519 -6.28 20.66 -1.76
C LEU A 519 -7.26 21.84 -1.75
N GLU A 520 -7.25 22.66 -2.81
CA GLU A 520 -8.12 23.83 -2.97
C GLU A 520 -9.37 23.51 -3.79
N MET A 521 -9.49 22.28 -4.30
CA MET A 521 -10.59 21.84 -5.14
C MET A 521 -11.65 21.06 -4.35
N THR A 522 -12.89 21.20 -4.78
CA THR A 522 -14.03 20.39 -4.33
C THR A 522 -14.03 19.02 -5.01
N ALA A 523 -14.65 18.02 -4.37
CA ALA A 523 -14.76 16.68 -4.94
C ALA A 523 -15.49 16.66 -6.30
N ALA A 524 -16.51 17.51 -6.47
CA ALA A 524 -17.25 17.64 -7.73
C ALA A 524 -16.36 18.17 -8.87
N GLU A 525 -15.45 19.12 -8.60
CA GLU A 525 -14.50 19.63 -9.59
C GLU A 525 -13.48 18.57 -10.03
N HIS A 526 -13.06 17.68 -9.11
CA HIS A 526 -12.25 16.52 -9.48
C HIS A 526 -12.99 15.60 -10.47
N VAL A 527 -14.28 15.31 -10.19
CA VAL A 527 -15.13 14.46 -11.04
C VAL A 527 -15.46 15.12 -12.37
N ALA A 528 -15.58 16.45 -12.43
CA ALA A 528 -15.85 17.19 -13.66
C ALA A 528 -14.78 16.92 -14.74
N MET A 529 -13.50 16.90 -14.37
CA MET A 529 -12.42 16.53 -15.31
C MET A 529 -12.54 15.07 -15.76
N MET A 530 -12.82 14.14 -14.83
CA MET A 530 -12.98 12.72 -15.18
C MET A 530 -14.12 12.51 -16.17
N ARG A 531 -15.26 13.19 -15.95
CA ARG A 531 -16.46 13.13 -16.78
C ARG A 531 -16.18 13.48 -18.23
N VAL A 532 -15.35 14.50 -18.50
CA VAL A 532 -15.05 14.92 -19.88
C VAL A 532 -13.93 14.10 -20.52
N VAL A 533 -13.02 13.53 -19.73
CA VAL A 533 -11.90 12.71 -20.25
C VAL A 533 -12.34 11.27 -20.54
N GLN A 534 -13.13 10.64 -19.67
CA GLN A 534 -13.50 9.22 -19.76
C GLN A 534 -14.08 8.78 -21.12
N PRO A 535 -14.93 9.57 -21.82
CA PRO A 535 -15.46 9.19 -23.12
C PRO A 535 -14.40 8.93 -24.21
N TYR A 536 -13.17 9.42 -24.00
CA TYR A 536 -12.05 9.28 -24.91
C TYR A 536 -11.06 8.18 -24.49
N ILE A 537 -11.31 7.48 -23.38
CA ILE A 537 -10.46 6.43 -22.83
C ILE A 537 -11.18 5.08 -22.95
N ASP A 538 -10.67 4.17 -23.79
CA ASP A 538 -11.31 2.87 -24.05
C ASP A 538 -11.16 1.88 -22.89
N THR A 539 -10.11 2.03 -22.07
CA THR A 539 -10.00 1.36 -20.76
C THR A 539 -10.54 2.28 -19.66
N ALA A 540 -9.83 2.58 -18.57
CA ALA A 540 -10.34 3.42 -17.49
C ALA A 540 -9.31 4.49 -17.03
N ILE A 541 -9.73 5.24 -16.00
CA ILE A 541 -8.97 6.34 -15.40
C ILE A 541 -8.66 6.00 -13.94
N SER A 542 -7.38 6.01 -13.57
CA SER A 542 -6.94 5.97 -12.18
C SER A 542 -6.62 7.39 -11.70
N LYS A 543 -7.67 8.13 -11.35
CA LYS A 543 -7.58 9.42 -10.67
C LYS A 543 -8.21 9.29 -9.29
N THR A 544 -7.51 9.79 -8.28
CA THR A 544 -7.99 9.91 -6.92
C THR A 544 -8.78 11.20 -6.77
N VAL A 545 -10.00 11.10 -6.26
CA VAL A 545 -10.78 12.26 -5.83
C VAL A 545 -10.38 12.56 -4.38
N ASN A 546 -9.71 13.68 -4.15
CA ASN A 546 -9.36 14.12 -2.80
C ASN A 546 -10.61 14.67 -2.11
N ILE A 547 -10.88 14.17 -0.91
CA ILE A 547 -12.03 14.53 -0.11
C ILE A 547 -11.53 15.27 1.15
N PRO A 548 -12.01 16.49 1.41
CA PRO A 548 -11.73 17.21 2.65
C PRO A 548 -12.08 16.39 3.90
N ALA A 549 -11.33 16.58 4.98
CA ALA A 549 -11.56 15.85 6.22
C ALA A 549 -12.95 16.17 6.83
N ASP A 550 -13.52 17.34 6.57
CA ASP A 550 -14.83 17.77 7.04
C ASP A 550 -15.96 17.64 5.99
N TYR A 551 -15.70 16.95 4.87
CA TYR A 551 -16.66 16.82 3.77
C TYR A 551 -17.96 16.11 4.19
N PRO A 552 -19.16 16.66 3.91
CA PRO A 552 -20.41 16.04 4.35
C PRO A 552 -20.61 14.62 3.80
N PHE A 553 -21.04 13.69 4.65
CA PHE A 553 -21.21 12.29 4.28
C PHE A 553 -22.26 12.07 3.17
N GLU A 554 -23.37 12.83 3.16
CA GLU A 554 -24.37 12.71 2.10
C GLU A 554 -23.85 13.23 0.75
N ASP A 555 -23.06 14.30 0.74
CA ASP A 555 -22.41 14.79 -0.48
C ASP A 555 -21.39 13.77 -1.00
N PHE A 556 -20.72 13.05 -0.10
CA PHE A 556 -19.80 11.97 -0.46
C PHE A 556 -20.53 10.82 -1.15
N LYS A 557 -21.72 10.43 -0.65
CA LYS A 557 -22.56 9.42 -1.31
C LYS A 557 -23.00 9.86 -2.70
N ASN A 558 -23.39 11.13 -2.84
CA ASN A 558 -23.84 11.70 -4.10
C ASN A 558 -22.73 11.68 -5.16
N LEU A 559 -21.47 11.88 -4.78
CA LEU A 559 -20.31 11.83 -5.68
C LEU A 559 -20.23 10.52 -6.51
N TYR A 560 -20.47 9.38 -5.86
CA TYR A 560 -20.43 8.08 -6.54
C TYR A 560 -21.66 7.86 -7.45
N MET A 561 -22.83 8.38 -7.05
CA MET A 561 -24.03 8.35 -7.89
C MET A 561 -23.85 9.22 -9.14
N GLU A 562 -23.27 10.41 -8.99
CA GLU A 562 -22.91 11.28 -10.11
C GLU A 562 -21.85 10.66 -11.02
N SER A 563 -20.88 9.95 -10.43
CA SER A 563 -19.85 9.22 -11.18
C SER A 563 -20.46 8.12 -12.06
N TRP A 564 -21.40 7.35 -11.53
CA TRP A 564 -22.14 6.35 -12.30
C TRP A 564 -22.92 6.98 -13.45
N LYS A 565 -23.72 8.02 -13.17
CA LYS A 565 -24.53 8.75 -14.17
C LYS A 565 -23.67 9.43 -15.24
N ALA A 566 -22.44 9.81 -14.89
CA ALA A 566 -21.46 10.38 -15.81
C ALA A 566 -20.80 9.34 -16.73
N GLY A 567 -21.13 8.04 -16.59
CA GLY A 567 -20.51 6.98 -17.38
C GLY A 567 -19.08 6.67 -16.98
N LEU A 568 -18.66 7.04 -15.76
CA LEU A 568 -17.34 6.65 -15.26
C LEU A 568 -17.28 5.13 -15.07
N LYS A 569 -16.09 4.56 -15.27
CA LYS A 569 -15.86 3.11 -15.13
C LYS A 569 -15.48 2.71 -13.70
N GLY A 570 -14.95 3.64 -12.92
CA GLY A 570 -14.71 3.49 -11.50
C GLY A 570 -14.52 4.84 -10.83
N CYS A 571 -14.54 4.84 -9.50
CA CYS A 571 -14.26 6.02 -8.68
C CYS A 571 -13.51 5.60 -7.42
N ALA A 572 -12.40 6.29 -7.16
CA ALA A 572 -11.60 6.12 -5.96
C ALA A 572 -11.48 7.46 -5.23
N THR A 573 -11.78 7.45 -3.94
CA THR A 573 -11.72 8.65 -3.09
C THR A 573 -10.64 8.49 -2.04
N TYR A 574 -9.90 9.56 -1.75
CA TYR A 574 -9.00 9.60 -0.61
C TYR A 574 -9.42 10.72 0.33
N ARG A 575 -9.72 10.34 1.57
CA ARG A 575 -10.02 11.26 2.67
C ARG A 575 -8.96 11.08 3.76
N PRO A 576 -8.19 12.12 4.12
CA PRO A 576 -7.25 12.04 5.24
C PRO A 576 -7.96 11.62 6.54
N ASN A 577 -7.37 10.68 7.29
CA ASN A 577 -7.88 10.23 8.58
C ASN A 577 -6.76 9.71 9.49
N ASP A 578 -7.07 9.52 10.78
CA ASP A 578 -6.10 9.09 11.82
C ASP A 578 -5.50 7.70 11.58
N THR A 579 -6.13 6.87 10.74
CA THR A 579 -5.69 5.49 10.46
C THR A 579 -4.71 5.43 9.29
N LEU A 580 -4.92 6.25 8.25
CA LEU A 580 -4.11 6.28 7.04
C LEU A 580 -2.97 7.31 7.10
N GLY A 581 -3.13 8.38 7.90
CA GLY A 581 -2.21 9.53 7.90
C GLY A 581 -2.17 10.26 6.56
N ALA A 582 -1.40 11.36 6.48
CA ALA A 582 -1.11 12.03 5.21
C ALA A 582 0.12 11.40 4.53
N VAL A 583 -0.02 10.94 3.28
CA VAL A 583 1.10 10.34 2.50
C VAL A 583 2.15 11.40 2.12
N LEU A 584 1.71 12.65 1.95
CA LEU A 584 2.53 13.82 1.67
C LEU A 584 2.20 14.89 2.73
N SER A 585 3.20 15.40 3.43
CA SER A 585 3.02 16.48 4.41
C SER A 585 3.51 17.81 3.85
N VAL A 586 2.68 18.84 4.01
CA VAL A 586 3.04 20.24 3.81
C VAL A 586 3.22 20.82 5.21
N GLU A 587 4.43 20.79 5.74
CA GLU A 587 4.70 21.46 7.02
C GLU A 587 4.73 22.99 6.79
N PRO A 588 4.03 23.80 7.60
CA PRO A 588 4.22 25.25 7.57
C PRO A 588 5.66 25.62 7.97
N PRO A 589 6.23 26.75 7.49
CA PRO A 589 7.55 27.20 7.91
C PRO A 589 7.53 27.44 9.42
N LYS A 590 8.37 26.70 10.16
CA LYS A 590 8.49 26.85 11.61
C LYS A 590 9.10 28.22 11.92
N PRO A 591 8.48 29.10 12.73
CA PRO A 591 9.12 30.32 13.18
C PRO A 591 10.42 29.98 13.92
N ALA A 592 11.49 30.74 13.67
CA ALA A 592 12.76 30.57 14.35
C ALA A 592 12.58 30.68 15.87
N GLU A 593 12.75 29.57 16.59
CA GLU A 593 12.64 29.52 18.04
C GLU A 593 13.95 30.02 18.69
N ALA A 594 13.82 31.01 19.57
CA ALA A 594 14.92 31.50 20.40
C ALA A 594 15.37 30.43 21.42
N PRO A 595 16.64 30.43 21.85
CA PRO A 595 17.17 29.38 22.72
C PRO A 595 16.52 29.48 24.11
N LYS A 596 15.88 28.40 24.56
CA LYS A 596 15.38 28.28 25.93
C LYS A 596 16.31 27.43 26.81
N PRO A 597 16.36 27.72 28.12
CA PRO A 597 17.41 27.24 29.02
C PRO A 597 17.21 25.77 29.40
N VAL A 598 18.33 25.09 29.62
CA VAL A 598 18.40 23.70 30.10
C VAL A 598 17.87 23.63 31.53
N ALA A 599 16.81 22.86 31.75
CA ALA A 599 16.34 22.44 33.06
C ALA A 599 16.52 20.92 33.21
N THR A 600 16.93 20.54 34.41
CA THR A 600 17.48 19.25 34.82
C THR A 600 16.41 18.21 35.21
N ASN A 601 16.76 16.95 34.99
CA ASN A 601 16.29 15.73 35.64
C ASN A 601 14.77 15.45 35.66
N SER A 602 14.28 14.82 34.59
CA SER A 602 13.32 13.71 34.68
C SER A 602 13.45 12.78 33.48
N SER A 603 13.36 11.47 33.72
CA SER A 603 13.52 10.37 32.79
C SER A 603 12.42 10.35 31.71
N ASN A 604 12.57 11.14 30.66
CA ASN A 604 11.62 11.22 29.56
C ASN A 604 11.90 10.12 28.52
N ILE A 605 11.28 8.95 28.67
CA ILE A 605 11.49 7.74 27.85
C ILE A 605 10.57 7.72 26.60
N ALA A 606 9.98 8.85 26.17
CA ALA A 606 8.96 8.86 25.10
C ALA A 606 9.50 8.72 23.65
N ALA A 607 10.80 8.96 23.39
CA ALA A 607 11.34 8.88 22.02
C ALA A 607 11.56 7.42 21.58
N VAL A 608 11.03 7.07 20.40
CA VAL A 608 11.15 5.75 19.76
C VAL A 608 12.48 5.62 19.02
N VAL A 609 13.24 4.57 19.33
CA VAL A 609 14.48 4.19 18.64
C VAL A 609 14.15 3.07 17.64
N GLU A 610 13.89 3.44 16.39
CA GLU A 610 13.38 2.53 15.35
C GLU A 610 14.37 1.41 14.93
N ARG A 611 15.69 1.58 15.15
CA ARG A 611 16.71 0.58 14.79
C ARG A 611 17.86 0.56 15.80
N ARG A 612 18.47 -0.62 16.01
CA ARG A 612 19.73 -0.77 16.76
C ARG A 612 20.82 0.07 16.09
N PRO A 613 21.46 1.00 16.79
CA PRO A 613 22.53 1.80 16.18
C PRO A 613 23.80 0.99 15.97
N GLU A 614 24.55 1.42 14.97
CA GLU A 614 25.79 0.76 14.57
C GLU A 614 26.94 1.28 15.44
N GLY A 615 27.67 0.36 16.07
CA GLY A 615 28.81 0.68 16.93
C GLY A 615 28.79 -0.05 18.28
N PRO A 616 29.87 0.06 19.07
CA PRO A 616 29.93 -0.50 20.41
C PRO A 616 28.96 0.20 21.35
N LEU A 617 28.17 -0.57 22.11
CA LEU A 617 27.30 -0.05 23.16
C LEU A 617 27.95 -0.22 24.52
N ASN A 618 27.84 0.80 25.37
CA ASN A 618 28.21 0.68 26.77
C ASN A 618 27.21 -0.27 27.45
N ALA A 619 27.68 -1.28 28.17
CA ALA A 619 26.82 -2.23 28.87
C ALA A 619 27.20 -2.37 30.35
N VAL A 620 26.19 -2.61 31.20
CA VAL A 620 26.39 -3.18 32.54
C VAL A 620 26.19 -4.68 32.42
N VAL A 621 27.09 -5.45 33.03
CA VAL A 621 26.86 -6.87 33.31
C VAL A 621 26.70 -7.00 34.81
N ASP A 622 25.55 -7.50 35.26
CA ASP A 622 25.30 -7.76 36.67
C ASP A 622 25.05 -9.25 36.90
N LYS A 623 25.52 -9.76 38.04
CA LYS A 623 25.35 -11.16 38.46
C LYS A 623 24.23 -11.21 39.47
N ILE A 624 23.10 -11.78 39.05
CA ILE A 624 21.90 -11.92 39.86
C ILE A 624 21.92 -13.29 40.54
N GLU A 625 21.99 -13.33 41.87
CA GLU A 625 21.89 -14.55 42.68
C GLU A 625 20.58 -14.55 43.45
N TYR A 626 19.76 -15.59 43.26
CA TYR A 626 18.42 -15.70 43.82
C TYR A 626 18.14 -17.11 44.33
N PHE A 627 17.12 -17.28 45.16
CA PHE A 627 16.78 -18.58 45.75
C PHE A 627 15.37 -19.00 45.35
N THR A 628 15.28 -20.25 44.88
CA THR A 628 14.03 -20.94 44.54
C THR A 628 13.78 -22.06 45.55
N HIS A 629 12.64 -22.77 45.44
CA HIS A 629 12.39 -23.98 46.23
C HIS A 629 13.46 -25.07 46.01
N ASP A 630 14.05 -25.12 44.81
CA ASP A 630 15.14 -26.05 44.44
C ASP A 630 16.54 -25.57 44.90
N GLY A 631 16.63 -24.45 45.61
CA GLY A 631 17.89 -23.88 46.11
C GLY A 631 18.38 -22.66 45.32
N ALA A 632 19.66 -22.32 45.52
CA ALA A 632 20.29 -21.13 44.97
C ALA A 632 20.52 -21.24 43.45
N ARG A 633 20.12 -20.19 42.73
CA ARG A 633 20.29 -20.02 41.29
C ARG A 633 21.06 -18.72 41.03
N ARG A 634 21.73 -18.67 39.88
CA ARG A 634 22.53 -17.52 39.46
C ARG A 634 22.23 -17.25 38.00
N LEU A 635 22.11 -15.99 37.58
CA LEU A 635 22.09 -15.58 36.18
C LEU A 635 22.90 -14.30 35.97
N TYR A 636 23.31 -14.05 34.73
CA TYR A 636 24.00 -12.82 34.35
C TYR A 636 23.08 -11.98 33.47
N LEU A 637 22.81 -10.75 33.86
CA LEU A 637 21.98 -9.83 33.11
C LEU A 637 22.86 -8.74 32.52
N VAL A 638 22.77 -8.55 31.20
CA VAL A 638 23.48 -7.51 30.47
C VAL A 638 22.47 -6.46 30.03
N VAL A 639 22.70 -5.22 30.41
CA VAL A 639 21.89 -4.07 29.97
C VAL A 639 22.79 -3.12 29.21
N SER A 640 22.53 -2.95 27.92
CA SER A 640 23.21 -1.98 27.06
C SER A 640 22.51 -0.64 27.11
N PHE A 641 23.29 0.44 27.06
CA PHE A 641 22.84 1.81 27.16
C PHE A 641 23.28 2.63 25.95
N MET A 642 22.54 3.71 25.72
CA MET A 642 22.74 4.60 24.59
C MET A 642 22.28 6.01 24.93
N ASN A 643 23.03 7.01 24.46
CA ASN A 643 22.57 8.39 24.52
C ASN A 643 21.53 8.66 23.40
N VAL A 644 20.32 9.05 23.80
CA VAL A 644 19.24 9.49 22.91
C VAL A 644 18.83 10.88 23.37
N ASP A 645 18.95 11.88 22.50
CA ASP A 645 18.61 13.28 22.78
C ASP A 645 19.27 13.86 24.05
N GLY A 646 20.53 13.48 24.31
CA GLY A 646 21.30 13.96 25.46
C GLY A 646 21.09 13.14 26.74
N VAL A 647 20.20 12.15 26.73
CA VAL A 647 19.88 11.29 27.88
C VAL A 647 20.37 9.86 27.62
N GLU A 648 21.20 9.31 28.52
CA GLU A 648 21.58 7.89 28.46
C GLU A 648 20.39 7.01 28.88
N ARG A 649 19.97 6.11 28.00
CA ARG A 649 18.80 5.23 28.16
C ARG A 649 19.20 3.77 27.95
N PRO A 650 18.60 2.81 28.68
CA PRO A 650 18.76 1.39 28.39
C PRO A 650 18.12 1.09 27.03
N ILE A 651 18.76 0.24 26.23
CA ILE A 651 18.36 -0.03 24.84
C ILE A 651 18.30 -1.51 24.48
N GLU A 652 19.14 -2.35 25.10
CA GLU A 652 19.10 -3.80 24.90
C GLU A 652 19.32 -4.54 26.21
N PHE A 653 18.66 -5.69 26.34
CA PHE A 653 18.75 -6.59 27.48
C PHE A 653 19.15 -7.97 26.96
N PHE A 654 20.18 -8.56 27.56
CA PHE A 654 20.66 -9.88 27.19
C PHE A 654 20.98 -10.71 28.42
N MET A 655 20.88 -12.03 28.26
CA MET A 655 21.39 -12.99 29.23
C MET A 655 22.36 -13.91 28.47
N PRO A 656 23.64 -14.04 28.88
CA PRO A 656 24.61 -14.88 28.19
C PRO A 656 24.19 -16.36 28.15
N VAL A 657 24.37 -16.99 27.00
CA VAL A 657 24.00 -18.39 26.78
C VAL A 657 25.01 -19.30 27.49
N GLY A 658 24.56 -19.99 28.54
CA GLY A 658 25.38 -20.93 29.30
C GLY A 658 24.69 -21.62 30.48
N GLN A 659 23.38 -21.45 30.64
CA GLN A 659 22.62 -22.08 31.72
C GLN A 659 21.59 -23.03 31.11
N THR A 660 21.91 -24.32 31.13
CA THR A 660 21.12 -25.39 30.52
C THR A 660 19.88 -25.67 31.37
N GLY A 661 18.74 -25.08 31.02
CA GLY A 661 17.44 -25.32 31.68
C GLY A 661 16.25 -24.95 30.80
N GLU A 662 15.07 -25.51 31.11
CA GLU A 662 13.80 -25.32 30.37
C GLU A 662 13.35 -23.84 30.30
N SER A 663 13.81 -22.98 31.22
CA SER A 663 13.42 -21.56 31.28
C SER A 663 14.13 -20.64 30.26
N GLN A 664 15.14 -21.13 29.53
CA GLN A 664 15.95 -20.30 28.62
C GLN A 664 15.17 -19.67 27.45
N GLN A 665 14.20 -20.39 26.89
CA GLN A 665 13.41 -19.88 25.74
C GLN A 665 12.53 -18.70 26.16
N TRP A 666 11.87 -18.81 27.32
CA TRP A 666 11.02 -17.76 27.87
C TRP A 666 11.82 -16.54 28.32
N ILE A 667 12.98 -16.75 28.94
CA ILE A 667 13.84 -15.63 29.35
C ILE A 667 14.41 -14.92 28.12
N THR A 668 14.85 -15.65 27.09
CA THR A 668 15.33 -15.05 25.84
C THR A 668 14.22 -14.25 25.13
N ALA A 669 13.01 -14.79 25.06
CA ALA A 669 11.85 -14.08 24.53
C ALA A 669 11.52 -12.81 25.34
N THR A 670 11.62 -12.89 26.67
CA THR A 670 11.41 -11.74 27.57
C THR A 670 12.47 -10.67 27.38
N MET A 671 13.75 -11.04 27.27
CA MET A 671 14.85 -10.10 27.01
C MET A 671 14.70 -9.39 25.66
N ARG A 672 14.25 -10.10 24.62
CA ARG A 672 13.92 -9.50 23.31
C ARG A 672 12.73 -8.54 23.42
N SER A 673 11.71 -8.91 24.19
CA SER A 673 10.53 -8.07 24.41
C SER A 673 10.85 -6.80 25.21
N LEU A 674 11.70 -6.89 26.24
CA LEU A 674 12.20 -5.74 26.97
C LEU A 674 13.06 -4.82 26.10
N SER A 675 13.89 -5.39 25.22
CA SER A 675 14.68 -4.60 24.26
C SER A 675 13.78 -3.87 23.27
N LEU A 676 12.68 -4.50 22.84
CA LEU A 676 11.66 -3.84 22.02
C LEU A 676 10.93 -2.74 22.79
N ALA A 677 10.57 -2.98 24.05
CA ALA A 677 9.88 -1.99 24.90
C ALA A 677 10.74 -0.76 25.22
N ALA A 678 12.04 -0.97 25.48
CA ALA A 678 13.00 0.11 25.65
C ALA A 678 13.16 0.97 24.40
N ARG A 679 13.28 0.31 23.23
CA ARG A 679 13.30 1.01 21.94
C ARG A 679 11.99 1.71 21.61
N GLY A 680 10.86 1.12 21.96
CA GLY A 680 9.53 1.68 21.71
C GLY A 680 9.10 2.77 22.69
N GLY A 681 9.90 3.07 23.72
CA GLY A 681 9.60 4.12 24.69
C GLY A 681 8.56 3.76 25.75
N PHE A 682 8.32 2.46 26.00
CA PHE A 682 7.34 1.97 26.97
C PHE A 682 7.92 0.95 27.96
N LEU A 683 9.23 1.03 28.23
CA LEU A 683 9.94 0.10 29.12
C LEU A 683 9.31 -0.01 30.51
N ASP A 684 8.95 1.12 31.12
CA ASP A 684 8.41 1.12 32.50
C ASP A 684 7.12 0.32 32.58
N LYS A 685 6.23 0.50 31.60
CA LYS A 685 4.98 -0.27 31.49
C LYS A 685 5.26 -1.76 31.28
N ALA A 686 6.25 -2.10 30.44
CA ALA A 686 6.64 -3.49 30.22
C ALA A 686 7.19 -4.13 31.51
N LEU A 687 8.03 -3.41 32.28
CA LEU A 687 8.54 -3.88 33.56
C LEU A 687 7.40 -4.08 34.58
N ASP A 688 6.43 -3.16 34.64
CA ASP A 688 5.26 -3.29 35.51
C ASP A 688 4.38 -4.50 35.17
N ASP A 689 4.23 -4.82 33.88
CA ASP A 689 3.48 -6.00 33.46
C ASP A 689 4.24 -7.30 33.78
N LEU A 690 5.57 -7.32 33.64
CA LEU A 690 6.39 -8.48 34.03
C LEU A 690 6.33 -8.75 35.55
N ARG A 691 6.21 -7.72 36.40
CA ARG A 691 6.05 -7.87 37.86
C ARG A 691 4.77 -8.64 38.26
N LYS A 692 3.78 -8.69 37.37
CA LYS A 692 2.49 -9.37 37.60
C LYS A 692 2.52 -10.85 37.21
N VAL A 693 3.60 -11.32 36.60
CA VAL A 693 3.75 -12.71 36.18
C VAL A 693 3.96 -13.58 37.43
N ALA A 694 3.05 -14.51 37.67
CA ALA A 694 3.13 -15.46 38.77
C ALA A 694 3.56 -16.85 38.27
N TRP A 695 4.25 -17.60 39.13
CA TRP A 695 4.68 -18.97 38.86
C TRP A 695 4.06 -19.94 39.87
N ASP A 696 3.67 -21.12 39.38
CA ASP A 696 3.02 -22.17 40.17
C ASP A 696 3.98 -22.93 41.10
N ARG A 697 5.31 -22.82 40.88
CA ARG A 697 6.33 -23.46 41.72
C ARG A 697 6.79 -22.62 42.93
N GLY A 698 6.04 -21.57 43.27
CA GLY A 698 6.23 -20.80 44.50
C GLY A 698 7.17 -19.59 44.40
N PRO A 699 7.26 -18.80 45.47
CA PRO A 699 7.91 -17.50 45.46
C PRO A 699 9.44 -17.59 45.41
N ILE A 700 10.05 -16.58 44.79
CA ILE A 700 11.49 -16.50 44.56
C ILE A 700 12.09 -15.40 45.40
N ARG A 701 13.16 -15.72 46.15
CA ARG A 701 13.82 -14.76 47.03
C ARG A 701 14.97 -14.07 46.32
N TYR A 702 14.91 -12.74 46.24
CA TYR A 702 15.96 -11.91 45.65
C TYR A 702 15.90 -10.47 46.15
N GLY A 703 17.05 -9.95 46.57
CA GLY A 703 17.17 -8.62 47.13
C GLY A 703 16.83 -8.57 48.62
N TRP A 704 17.10 -7.41 49.21
CA TRP A 704 16.86 -7.10 50.61
C TRP A 704 16.16 -5.75 50.70
N MET A 705 15.32 -5.60 51.70
CA MET A 705 14.71 -4.34 52.09
C MET A 705 15.28 -3.91 53.44
N ASP A 706 15.85 -2.72 53.46
CA ASP A 706 16.25 -2.03 54.69
C ASP A 706 15.01 -1.44 55.36
N LYS A 707 14.78 -1.77 56.63
CA LYS A 707 13.72 -1.16 57.42
C LYS A 707 14.20 0.11 58.11
N ALA A 708 13.23 0.94 58.51
CA ALA A 708 13.49 2.14 59.32
C ALA A 708 14.17 1.85 60.66
N ASP A 709 14.08 0.63 61.19
CA ASP A 709 14.75 0.16 62.41
C ASP A 709 16.20 -0.34 62.15
N GLY A 710 16.69 -0.26 60.91
CA GLY A 710 18.03 -0.70 60.50
C GLY A 710 18.13 -2.21 60.22
N SER A 711 17.05 -2.98 60.37
CA SER A 711 17.05 -4.41 60.04
C SER A 711 16.86 -4.66 58.54
N ARG A 712 17.53 -5.71 58.01
CA ARG A 712 17.42 -6.15 56.62
C ARG A 712 16.53 -7.37 56.52
N VAL A 713 15.46 -7.26 55.73
CA VAL A 713 14.54 -8.38 55.44
C VAL A 713 14.64 -8.82 53.99
N PRO A 714 14.58 -10.12 53.68
CA PRO A 714 14.66 -10.59 52.31
C PRO A 714 13.36 -10.27 51.54
N LEU A 715 13.51 -9.94 50.26
CA LEU A 715 12.39 -9.71 49.34
C LEU A 715 12.02 -10.98 48.58
N TRP A 716 10.71 -11.17 48.37
CA TRP A 716 10.13 -12.31 47.67
C TRP A 716 9.30 -11.86 46.46
N HIS A 717 9.46 -12.55 45.34
CA HIS A 717 8.85 -12.26 44.04
C HIS A 717 8.00 -13.44 43.58
N ASP A 718 6.98 -13.21 42.75
CA ASP A 718 6.03 -14.26 42.36
C ASP A 718 6.57 -15.21 41.26
N SER A 719 7.62 -14.83 40.55
CA SER A 719 8.26 -15.62 39.49
C SER A 719 9.67 -15.12 39.17
N GLU A 720 10.41 -15.89 38.35
CA GLU A 720 11.73 -15.46 37.84
C GLU A 720 11.58 -14.22 36.94
N VAL A 721 10.46 -14.11 36.23
CA VAL A 721 10.12 -12.99 35.35
C VAL A 721 9.86 -11.71 36.16
N ALA A 722 9.10 -11.82 37.25
CA ALA A 722 8.84 -10.68 38.13
C ALA A 722 10.14 -10.16 38.79
N LEU A 723 10.97 -11.09 39.28
CA LEU A 723 12.30 -10.78 39.81
C LEU A 723 13.19 -10.05 38.78
N LEU A 724 13.21 -10.52 37.53
CA LEU A 724 14.00 -9.90 36.46
C LEU A 724 13.58 -8.44 36.22
N ALA A 725 12.29 -8.13 36.32
CA ALA A 725 11.82 -6.75 36.19
C ALA A 725 12.39 -5.83 37.29
N TYR A 726 12.47 -6.33 38.53
CA TYR A 726 13.11 -5.58 39.63
C TYR A 726 14.63 -5.49 39.46
N ALA A 727 15.29 -6.55 39.02
CA ALA A 727 16.73 -6.55 38.76
C ALA A 727 17.12 -5.56 37.65
N VAL A 728 16.35 -5.52 36.55
CA VAL A 728 16.53 -4.53 35.46
C VAL A 728 16.38 -3.11 36.00
N GLN A 729 15.33 -2.85 36.79
CA GLN A 729 15.11 -1.52 37.37
C GLN A 729 16.28 -1.09 38.28
N ALA A 730 16.79 -2.01 39.10
CA ALA A 730 17.93 -1.75 39.98
C ALA A 730 19.21 -1.43 39.19
N ILE A 731 19.48 -2.17 38.11
CA ILE A 731 20.64 -1.90 37.23
C ILE A 731 20.53 -0.51 36.59
N ILE A 732 19.33 -0.12 36.14
CA ILE A 732 19.10 1.21 35.55
C ILE A 732 19.28 2.31 36.62
N ALA A 733 18.71 2.13 37.82
CA ALA A 733 18.81 3.10 38.90
C ALA A 733 20.26 3.29 39.39
N ASN A 734 20.98 2.19 39.61
CA ASN A 734 22.37 2.20 40.11
C ASN A 734 23.38 2.73 39.09
N ARG A 735 22.99 2.89 37.82
CA ARG A 735 23.81 3.51 36.76
C ARG A 735 23.76 5.05 36.83
N GLY A 736 22.70 5.62 37.41
CA GLY A 736 22.54 7.06 37.63
C GLY A 736 23.34 7.60 38.82
N GLU A 737 23.82 6.73 39.71
CA GLU A 737 24.70 7.08 40.83
C GLU A 737 26.14 6.63 40.52
N ALA A 738 27.11 7.54 40.65
CA ALA A 738 28.52 7.19 40.47
C ALA A 738 28.92 6.11 41.47
N GLN A 739 29.15 4.88 41.00
CA GLN A 739 29.63 3.82 41.88
C GLN A 739 31.02 4.17 42.42
N PRO A 740 31.26 4.05 43.74
CA PRO A 740 32.61 4.13 44.29
C PRO A 740 33.45 2.98 43.72
N ALA A 741 34.72 3.26 43.42
CA ALA A 741 35.67 2.24 42.99
C ALA A 741 35.68 1.05 43.98
N PRO A 742 35.80 -0.20 43.49
CA PRO A 742 35.75 -1.38 44.34
C PRO A 742 36.91 -1.37 45.35
N SER A 743 36.60 -1.23 46.64
CA SER A 743 37.57 -1.38 47.70
C SER A 743 37.96 -2.86 47.84
N THR A 744 39.20 -3.17 47.47
CA THR A 744 39.85 -4.44 47.81
C THR A 744 40.26 -4.43 49.28
N SER A 745 39.35 -4.78 50.19
CA SER A 745 39.65 -5.57 51.41
C SER A 745 38.42 -5.64 52.31
N ALA A 746 38.02 -6.87 52.66
CA ALA A 746 37.56 -7.29 53.99
C ALA A 746 36.81 -8.63 53.83
N ALA A 747 37.29 -9.65 54.53
CA ALA A 747 36.59 -10.92 54.69
C ALA A 747 35.21 -10.69 55.34
N PRO A 748 34.19 -11.52 55.02
CA PRO A 748 32.88 -11.37 55.64
C PRO A 748 32.96 -11.69 57.13
N ALA A 749 32.62 -10.71 57.97
CA ALA A 749 32.33 -10.94 59.37
C ALA A 749 31.10 -11.86 59.51
N PRO A 750 31.05 -12.76 60.51
CA PRO A 750 29.92 -13.65 60.70
C PRO A 750 28.66 -12.84 61.04
N ALA A 751 27.54 -13.20 60.42
CA ALA A 751 26.25 -12.59 60.68
C ALA A 751 25.83 -12.81 62.15
N PRO A 752 25.23 -11.82 62.83
CA PRO A 752 24.60 -12.03 64.12
C PRO A 752 23.40 -12.97 63.95
N VAL A 753 23.35 -14.00 64.79
CA VAL A 753 22.20 -14.89 64.93
C VAL A 753 21.10 -14.10 65.65
N ALA A 754 20.07 -13.68 64.91
CA ALA A 754 18.84 -13.13 65.48
C ALA A 754 17.72 -14.16 65.36
N ASP A 755 17.00 -14.34 66.46
CA ASP A 755 16.01 -15.38 66.73
C ASP A 755 15.11 -15.73 65.54
N ALA A 756 15.11 -17.02 65.18
CA ALA A 756 14.20 -17.61 64.22
C ALA A 756 12.78 -17.62 64.81
N THR A 757 12.04 -16.53 64.62
CA THR A 757 10.57 -16.62 64.61
C THR A 757 10.20 -17.54 63.45
N GLN A 758 9.66 -18.72 63.74
CA GLN A 758 9.21 -19.66 62.72
C GLN A 758 8.27 -18.93 61.76
N THR A 759 8.69 -18.83 60.49
CA THR A 759 7.88 -18.24 59.44
C THR A 759 6.62 -19.10 59.26
N MET A 760 5.47 -18.57 59.65
CA MET A 760 4.19 -19.25 59.49
C MET A 760 3.64 -18.97 58.09
N SER A 761 3.08 -19.98 57.44
CA SER A 761 2.42 -19.80 56.15
C SER A 761 1.15 -18.98 56.31
N GLY A 762 0.95 -18.00 55.42
CA GLY A 762 -0.17 -17.07 55.46
C GLY A 762 -0.41 -16.39 54.11
N LYS A 763 -1.20 -15.32 54.10
CA LYS A 763 -1.45 -14.52 52.89
C LYS A 763 -0.16 -13.81 52.43
N LYS A 764 -0.12 -13.41 51.16
CA LYS A 764 1.00 -12.64 50.60
C LYS A 764 1.16 -11.31 51.32
N CYS A 765 2.38 -11.03 51.77
CA CYS A 765 2.76 -9.77 52.38
C CYS A 765 2.87 -8.67 51.30
N PRO A 766 2.20 -7.53 51.45
CA PRO A 766 2.33 -6.42 50.50
C PRO A 766 3.71 -5.75 50.58
N ASP A 767 4.44 -5.95 51.67
CA ASP A 767 5.70 -5.26 51.95
C ASP A 767 6.92 -6.08 51.46
N CYS A 768 7.08 -7.31 51.95
CA CYS A 768 8.20 -8.18 51.56
C CYS A 768 7.87 -9.26 50.53
N GLY A 769 6.61 -9.40 50.10
CA GLY A 769 6.14 -10.43 49.17
C GLY A 769 6.02 -11.85 49.76
N ALA A 770 6.49 -12.10 50.98
CA ALA A 770 6.42 -13.43 51.59
C ALA A 770 4.97 -13.85 51.87
N HIS A 771 4.64 -15.12 51.63
CA HIS A 771 3.34 -15.71 51.98
C HIS A 771 3.29 -16.07 53.46
N ALA A 772 3.37 -15.04 54.30
CA ALA A 772 3.57 -15.16 55.74
C ALA A 772 2.70 -14.19 56.58
N VAL A 773 1.66 -13.60 55.98
CA VAL A 773 0.71 -12.74 56.70
C VAL A 773 -0.35 -13.56 57.39
N ILE A 774 -0.39 -13.45 58.71
CA ILE A 774 -1.39 -14.06 59.60
C ILE A 774 -2.21 -12.97 60.30
N LYS A 775 -3.27 -13.36 61.01
CA LYS A 775 -3.93 -12.48 61.98
C LYS A 775 -3.24 -12.65 63.34
N LYS A 776 -2.65 -11.56 63.85
CA LYS A 776 -2.05 -11.50 65.18
C LYS A 776 -2.62 -10.27 65.89
N ASP A 777 -3.25 -10.48 67.05
CA ASP A 777 -3.87 -9.43 67.86
C ASP A 777 -4.87 -8.55 67.07
N GLY A 778 -5.68 -9.17 66.20
CA GLY A 778 -6.65 -8.48 65.35
C GLY A 778 -6.06 -7.79 64.10
N CYS A 779 -4.74 -7.65 64.02
CA CYS A 779 -4.07 -7.04 62.88
C CYS A 779 -3.51 -8.08 61.90
N SER A 780 -3.45 -7.72 60.62
CA SER A 780 -2.64 -8.48 59.67
C SER A 780 -1.16 -8.31 60.02
N PHE A 781 -0.45 -9.39 60.33
CA PHE A 781 0.95 -9.37 60.72
C PHE A 781 1.76 -10.35 59.86
N CYS A 782 2.84 -9.87 59.21
CA CYS A 782 3.76 -10.73 58.48
C CYS A 782 4.81 -11.34 59.40
N THR A 783 4.86 -12.66 59.54
CA THR A 783 5.89 -13.32 60.36
C THR A 783 7.26 -13.35 59.71
N ALA A 784 7.38 -13.01 58.42
CA ALA A 784 8.65 -12.98 57.70
C ALA A 784 9.35 -11.61 57.75
N CYS A 785 8.59 -10.51 57.76
CA CYS A 785 9.15 -9.16 57.78
C CYS A 785 8.55 -8.26 58.85
N GLY A 786 7.65 -8.72 59.71
CA GLY A 786 7.04 -7.89 60.77
C GLY A 786 6.10 -6.79 60.27
N TYR A 787 5.69 -6.79 59.00
CA TYR A 787 4.66 -5.88 58.48
C TYR A 787 3.37 -5.94 59.30
N ILE A 788 2.81 -4.79 59.67
CA ILE A 788 1.50 -4.66 60.33
C ILE A 788 0.55 -3.95 59.36
N GLY A 789 -0.46 -4.68 58.90
CA GLY A 789 -1.55 -4.17 58.06
C GLY A 789 -2.80 -3.85 58.87
N ALA A 790 -3.93 -3.73 58.17
CA ALA A 790 -5.20 -3.34 58.78
C ALA A 790 -5.58 -4.21 60.00
N CYS A 791 -5.95 -3.53 61.08
CA CYS A 791 -6.51 -4.12 62.29
C CYS A 791 -8.03 -4.19 62.17
N GLY A 792 -8.61 -5.35 62.43
CA GLY A 792 -10.04 -5.59 62.30
C GLY A 792 -10.47 -6.88 62.96
#